data_AF-A0A8H6HB43-F1
#
_entry.id   AF-A0A8H6HB43-F1
#
_cell.length_a   1.000
_cell.length_b   1.000
_cell.length_c   1.000
_cell.angle_alpha   90.00
_cell.angle_beta   90.00
_cell.angle_gamma   90.00
#
_symmetry.space_group_name_H-M   'P 1'
#
loop_
_entity.id
_entity.type
_entity.pdbx_description
1 polymer ?
#
loop_
_entity_poly.entity_id
_entity_poly.type
_entity_poly.pdbx_seq_one_letter_code
_entity_poly.pdbx_strand_id
1 'polypeptide(L)'
;MGQCEVLDTVVIQGHEPTPEVEIIASPATASSTQALVKHISCPGLEIHVPVNKSPYSSYPFHLHDSELLPWDMSVWRGHLFATSTACTGAANGFGSACGSCARLASSPVIIGIQNRMEGKPHPSTPYAYLPASDLIDALRTKNTQIQTLRLSGLNHMRQILRNSVAMSNHKRLVVAIAEGSVARVDRVVHAALKKKRGVVGILEQVVRAAQGVYHVRGFTEREQALGKLLWRLGGDRVGHIAHRALGLPSVNMLRDGSPKVPITPSAGRPTVSTMARNTLGVLDGVLGVLKQRNANVQHAVLMFDELACEKHIRWNPRTNEFLGLCREHGPKVALEFGSEKDVEELFKALDSGEIHYASEATIGALGILCEDNRLYSARPILISGDCKKESGLEHAAVLQTVLDGVNEVKPTTNLRIVSIASDGEACRGTALVQMTFKNELSENSNIYPLLSPLSLLNLHIGVDDLTCDKDWKHIFKCFRNLLLCDRGIVIDDFHITPAIMKHLHTTTASAEHLNAVFNPNDLQDVKLAFDLLRDIWSLPTLPEPSSDDPPPKPGFRRGREALQILGKLLHHIVFAYLCVDLTLSEQLEHLSAAAHLAFVLYKQAGSSFIPTLLYIDIIIMIKNIFFCVAKAKVDTPNGFFFIILLGTDRIEIHFGILRTVIGNDCNLDIIQISDRAGGVVDIADILATNPDWDRGPRRMRVPTLTAQSTEVPQSSDHLSPSYYKKENMSLKDVTLQTCWRRGRGRAEADYPAAVEILKKADEDGDIDMLAPNGELLVVAPLSVDDVDESSEAILLQTGPSVEPAAQAEEEQDARMDIENELEELAVGMGMDDSPASATPTSNKVEHTLMVNGKSMSKSKIISMLSQYQRTVVSGDHLKRVQDVERFNASQPDIAASYSMDSNLLLIHDPIATLLWCDKRLWLAIER
;
A
#
# COMPACT_ATOMS: atom_id res chain seq x y z
N MET A 1 -6.74 -49.97 -11.78
CA MET A 1 -6.69 -51.33 -11.20
C MET A 1 -8.11 -51.73 -10.82
N GLY A 2 -8.64 -52.75 -11.51
CA GLY A 2 -9.87 -53.54 -11.24
C GLY A 2 -11.22 -52.83 -11.41
N GLN A 3 -12.22 -53.30 -12.18
CA GLN A 3 -12.40 -54.47 -13.06
C GLN A 3 -13.56 -54.16 -14.04
N CYS A 4 -13.45 -54.65 -15.28
CA CYS A 4 -14.50 -54.67 -16.31
C CYS A 4 -15.35 -55.95 -16.20
N GLU A 5 -16.63 -55.87 -16.55
CA GLU A 5 -17.50 -56.93 -17.12
C GLU A 5 -18.74 -56.23 -17.71
N VAL A 6 -18.83 -56.00 -19.02
CA VAL A 6 -19.27 -56.87 -20.15
C VAL A 6 -20.77 -57.20 -20.12
N LEU A 7 -21.42 -56.76 -21.20
CA LEU A 7 -22.79 -56.99 -21.62
C LEU A 7 -23.08 -58.48 -21.80
N ASP A 8 -24.31 -58.89 -21.49
CA ASP A 8 -24.89 -60.04 -22.17
C ASP A 8 -26.33 -59.80 -22.60
N THR A 9 -26.58 -60.30 -23.81
CA THR A 9 -27.78 -60.16 -24.64
C THR A 9 -28.47 -61.50 -24.61
N VAL A 10 -29.79 -61.55 -24.42
CA VAL A 10 -30.55 -62.78 -24.68
C VAL A 10 -31.74 -62.44 -25.58
N VAL A 11 -31.68 -63.00 -26.78
CA VAL A 11 -32.77 -63.13 -27.77
C VAL A 11 -32.99 -64.63 -27.99
N ILE A 12 -34.15 -64.97 -28.57
CA ILE A 12 -34.52 -66.24 -29.25
C ILE A 12 -35.27 -67.22 -28.30
N GLN A 13 -36.41 -67.87 -28.56
CA GLN A 13 -37.40 -68.11 -29.65
C GLN A 13 -38.69 -68.57 -28.90
N GLY A 14 -39.95 -68.37 -29.31
CA GLY A 14 -40.58 -68.78 -30.57
C GLY A 14 -41.08 -70.24 -30.49
N HIS A 15 -42.36 -70.49 -30.17
CA HIS A 15 -43.13 -71.66 -30.64
C HIS A 15 -44.65 -71.52 -30.37
N GLU A 16 -45.40 -71.33 -31.46
CA GLU A 16 -46.77 -71.84 -31.67
C GLU A 16 -46.71 -73.37 -31.80
N PRO A 17 -47.78 -74.15 -31.46
CA PRO A 17 -48.89 -74.31 -32.41
C PRO A 17 -50.30 -74.54 -31.83
N THR A 18 -51.29 -74.17 -32.65
CA THR A 18 -52.67 -74.66 -32.70
C THR A 18 -52.76 -76.19 -32.90
N PRO A 19 -53.86 -76.82 -32.47
CA PRO A 19 -54.60 -77.72 -33.36
C PRO A 19 -56.11 -77.40 -33.30
N GLU A 20 -56.74 -77.12 -34.44
CA GLU A 20 -57.37 -78.07 -35.37
C GLU A 20 -58.71 -78.64 -34.87
N VAL A 21 -59.73 -78.27 -35.64
CA VAL A 21 -61.11 -78.71 -35.59
C VAL A 21 -61.23 -80.01 -36.37
N GLU A 22 -61.68 -81.09 -35.74
CA GLU A 22 -62.10 -82.31 -36.43
C GLU A 22 -63.63 -82.43 -36.43
N ILE A 23 -64.19 -82.39 -37.65
CA ILE A 23 -65.57 -82.76 -37.98
C ILE A 23 -65.55 -84.26 -38.29
N ILE A 24 -66.29 -85.07 -37.51
CA ILE A 24 -66.51 -86.48 -37.81
C ILE A 24 -68.01 -86.72 -38.05
N ALA A 25 -68.30 -87.32 -39.21
CA ALA A 25 -69.61 -87.64 -39.73
C ALA A 25 -70.27 -88.85 -39.03
N SER A 26 -71.60 -88.89 -39.11
CA SER A 26 -72.50 -89.97 -38.68
C SER A 26 -72.11 -91.37 -39.16
N PRO A 27 -72.65 -92.39 -38.47
CA PRO A 27 -73.34 -93.46 -39.18
C PRO A 27 -74.78 -93.63 -38.68
N ALA A 28 -75.69 -93.80 -39.64
CA ALA A 28 -77.04 -94.27 -39.42
C ALA A 28 -77.06 -95.80 -39.28
N THR A 29 -77.93 -96.32 -38.40
CA THR A 29 -78.65 -97.64 -38.41
C THR A 29 -79.08 -97.93 -36.96
N ALA A 30 -80.20 -98.56 -36.61
CA ALA A 30 -81.37 -99.04 -37.30
C ALA A 30 -82.53 -99.14 -36.27
N SER A 31 -83.75 -99.22 -36.81
CA SER A 31 -85.02 -99.67 -36.22
C SER A 31 -84.98 -100.42 -34.88
N SER A 32 -85.86 -100.02 -33.94
CA SER A 32 -86.78 -100.95 -33.27
C SER A 32 -87.86 -100.19 -32.49
N THR A 33 -89.09 -100.28 -32.99
CA THR A 33 -90.36 -99.97 -32.32
C THR A 33 -90.48 -100.56 -30.91
N GLN A 34 -90.91 -99.75 -29.93
CA GLN A 34 -91.87 -100.16 -28.89
C GLN A 34 -92.38 -98.93 -28.11
N ALA A 35 -93.70 -98.79 -28.06
CA ALA A 35 -94.41 -97.71 -27.36
C ALA A 35 -94.48 -98.00 -25.85
N LEU A 36 -94.46 -96.96 -24.98
CA LEU A 36 -95.38 -96.77 -23.83
C LEU A 36 -94.97 -95.63 -22.85
N VAL A 37 -95.94 -94.72 -22.59
CA VAL A 37 -96.16 -93.78 -21.46
C VAL A 37 -95.21 -92.56 -21.25
N LYS A 38 -95.73 -91.33 -21.42
CA LYS A 38 -95.06 -90.04 -21.07
C LYS A 38 -95.18 -89.70 -19.58
N HIS A 39 -94.06 -89.51 -18.88
CA HIS A 39 -93.96 -88.80 -17.60
C HIS A 39 -93.57 -87.32 -17.83
N ILE A 40 -94.09 -86.38 -17.02
CA ILE A 40 -93.78 -84.94 -17.08
C ILE A 40 -92.61 -84.63 -16.12
N SER A 41 -91.50 -84.05 -16.62
CA SER A 41 -90.29 -83.77 -15.83
C SER A 41 -90.34 -82.43 -15.06
N CYS A 42 -89.81 -82.39 -13.84
CA CYS A 42 -89.74 -81.19 -13.00
C CYS A 42 -88.65 -80.20 -13.48
N PRO A 43 -88.97 -78.93 -13.77
CA PRO A 43 -87.99 -77.92 -14.23
C PRO A 43 -87.17 -77.26 -13.10
N GLY A 44 -87.53 -77.45 -11.83
CA GLY A 44 -86.89 -76.77 -10.69
C GLY A 44 -87.60 -75.47 -10.29
N LEU A 45 -87.06 -74.75 -9.30
CA LEU A 45 -87.53 -73.43 -8.87
C LEU A 45 -86.97 -72.35 -9.79
N GLU A 46 -87.81 -71.55 -10.42
CA GLU A 46 -87.36 -70.36 -11.16
C GLU A 46 -86.90 -69.26 -10.19
N ILE A 47 -85.66 -68.79 -10.36
CA ILE A 47 -85.09 -67.65 -9.66
C ILE A 47 -85.27 -66.42 -10.53
N HIS A 48 -85.99 -65.43 -10.01
CA HIS A 48 -86.17 -64.14 -10.67
C HIS A 48 -84.83 -63.45 -10.94
N VAL A 49 -84.59 -63.13 -12.21
CA VAL A 49 -83.45 -62.31 -12.66
C VAL A 49 -83.99 -60.93 -13.04
N PRO A 50 -83.47 -59.83 -12.46
CA PRO A 50 -83.97 -58.50 -12.77
C PRO A 50 -83.88 -58.14 -14.25
N VAL A 51 -84.83 -57.34 -14.73
CA VAL A 51 -84.86 -56.86 -16.12
C VAL A 51 -83.56 -56.07 -16.40
N ASN A 52 -82.88 -56.40 -17.50
CA ASN A 52 -81.54 -55.92 -17.92
C ASN A 52 -80.32 -56.59 -17.24
N LYS A 53 -80.54 -57.66 -16.47
CA LYS A 53 -79.47 -58.47 -15.91
C LYS A 53 -79.45 -59.86 -16.54
N SER A 54 -78.25 -60.37 -16.80
CA SER A 54 -78.07 -61.70 -17.35
C SER A 54 -78.02 -62.74 -16.22
N PRO A 55 -78.71 -63.89 -16.33
CA PRO A 55 -78.62 -64.97 -15.34
C PRO A 55 -77.16 -65.42 -15.12
N TYR A 56 -76.34 -65.35 -16.18
CA TYR A 56 -74.94 -65.78 -16.16
C TYR A 56 -74.00 -64.84 -15.39
N SER A 57 -74.31 -63.54 -15.33
CA SER A 57 -73.44 -62.56 -14.68
C SER A 57 -73.95 -62.11 -13.31
N SER A 58 -75.22 -62.40 -13.01
CA SER A 58 -75.94 -61.82 -11.87
C SER A 58 -76.05 -62.80 -10.71
N TYR A 59 -76.09 -64.11 -11.00
CA TYR A 59 -76.02 -65.12 -9.97
C TYR A 59 -74.57 -65.29 -9.48
N PRO A 60 -74.32 -65.36 -8.16
CA PRO A 60 -72.99 -65.57 -7.61
C PRO A 60 -72.61 -67.06 -7.73
N PHE A 61 -72.22 -67.49 -8.93
CA PHE A 61 -71.87 -68.90 -9.18
C PHE A 61 -70.75 -69.42 -8.28
N HIS A 62 -69.81 -68.55 -7.92
CA HIS A 62 -68.69 -68.91 -7.03
C HIS A 62 -69.15 -69.28 -5.61
N LEU A 63 -70.39 -68.93 -5.24
CA LEU A 63 -70.98 -69.36 -3.98
C LEU A 63 -71.06 -70.89 -3.86
N HIS A 64 -71.24 -71.60 -4.99
CA HIS A 64 -71.28 -73.07 -5.02
C HIS A 64 -69.92 -73.72 -4.70
N ASP A 65 -68.81 -73.00 -4.88
CA ASP A 65 -67.48 -73.50 -4.51
C ASP A 65 -67.20 -73.28 -3.02
N SER A 66 -67.83 -72.27 -2.43
CA SER A 66 -67.60 -71.84 -1.05
C SER A 66 -68.63 -72.38 -0.04
N GLU A 67 -69.82 -72.80 -0.48
CA GLU A 67 -70.92 -73.27 0.37
C GLU A 67 -71.54 -74.55 -0.19
N LEU A 68 -71.91 -75.48 0.70
CA LEU A 68 -72.63 -76.70 0.33
C LEU A 68 -74.12 -76.40 0.12
N LEU A 69 -74.46 -75.99 -1.11
CA LEU A 69 -75.83 -75.61 -1.46
C LEU A 69 -76.67 -76.85 -1.85
N PRO A 70 -77.86 -77.06 -1.27
CA PRO A 70 -78.72 -78.22 -1.56
C PRO A 70 -79.49 -78.11 -2.88
N TRP A 71 -78.96 -77.36 -3.86
CA TRP A 71 -79.51 -77.22 -5.20
C TRP A 71 -78.41 -77.01 -6.24
N ASP A 72 -78.69 -77.51 -7.44
CA ASP A 72 -77.93 -77.23 -8.65
C ASP A 72 -78.61 -76.13 -9.45
N MET A 73 -77.79 -75.40 -10.22
CA MET A 73 -78.26 -74.29 -11.03
C MET A 73 -78.28 -74.68 -12.50
N SER A 74 -79.37 -74.35 -13.17
CA SER A 74 -79.48 -74.49 -14.61
C SER A 74 -80.06 -73.22 -15.20
N VAL A 75 -79.63 -72.87 -16.41
CA VAL A 75 -80.21 -71.76 -17.16
C VAL A 75 -80.86 -72.34 -18.40
N TRP A 76 -82.15 -72.10 -18.55
CA TRP A 76 -82.88 -72.57 -19.72
C TRP A 76 -83.68 -71.42 -20.34
N ARG A 77 -83.45 -71.18 -21.63
CA ARG A 77 -84.05 -70.08 -22.41
C ARG A 77 -83.94 -68.69 -21.74
N GLY A 78 -82.85 -68.45 -21.01
CA GLY A 78 -82.59 -67.16 -20.34
C GLY A 78 -83.23 -67.02 -18.95
N HIS A 79 -83.94 -68.04 -18.48
CA HIS A 79 -84.48 -68.12 -17.13
C HIS A 79 -83.58 -68.99 -16.26
N LEU A 80 -83.36 -68.56 -15.02
CA LEU A 80 -82.50 -69.24 -14.05
C LEU A 80 -83.35 -70.17 -13.20
N PHE A 81 -82.96 -71.44 -13.11
CA PHE A 81 -83.67 -72.43 -12.31
C PHE A 81 -82.73 -73.08 -11.28
N ALA A 82 -83.17 -73.15 -10.03
CA ALA A 82 -82.55 -73.91 -8.97
C ALA A 82 -83.28 -75.25 -8.81
N THR A 83 -82.57 -76.35 -9.04
CA THR A 83 -83.10 -77.71 -8.88
C THR A 83 -82.56 -78.30 -7.60
N SER A 84 -83.44 -78.65 -6.66
CA SER A 84 -83.00 -79.27 -5.40
C SER A 84 -82.33 -80.61 -5.68
N THR A 85 -81.28 -80.94 -4.94
CA THR A 85 -80.63 -82.26 -5.01
C THR A 85 -81.57 -83.40 -4.60
N ALA A 86 -82.64 -83.10 -3.84
CA ALA A 86 -83.71 -84.02 -3.49
C ALA A 86 -84.91 -83.97 -4.45
N CYS A 87 -84.71 -83.51 -5.69
CA CYS A 87 -85.74 -83.45 -6.72
C CYS A 87 -86.19 -84.85 -7.13
N THR A 88 -87.50 -85.09 -7.16
CA THR A 88 -88.10 -86.38 -7.54
C THR A 88 -88.17 -86.60 -9.04
N GLY A 89 -87.66 -85.66 -9.86
CA GLY A 89 -87.65 -85.74 -11.33
C GLY A 89 -89.02 -85.57 -11.99
N ALA A 90 -90.13 -85.85 -11.30
CA ALA A 90 -91.51 -85.74 -11.79
C ALA A 90 -92.28 -84.61 -11.10
N ALA A 91 -93.15 -83.93 -11.86
CA ALA A 91 -94.01 -82.84 -11.37
C ALA A 91 -95.50 -83.17 -11.53
N ASN A 92 -96.33 -82.63 -10.63
CA ASN A 92 -97.79 -82.86 -10.62
C ASN A 92 -98.55 -82.03 -11.68
N GLY A 93 -97.87 -81.16 -12.44
CA GLY A 93 -98.46 -80.34 -13.50
C GLY A 93 -97.40 -79.79 -14.47
N PHE A 94 -97.84 -79.37 -15.67
CA PHE A 94 -96.95 -78.80 -16.68
C PHE A 94 -96.41 -77.46 -16.19
N GLY A 95 -95.09 -77.35 -15.99
CA GLY A 95 -94.42 -76.13 -15.55
C GLY A 95 -94.37 -75.88 -14.03
N SER A 96 -94.84 -76.80 -13.19
CA SER A 96 -94.72 -76.66 -11.73
C SER A 96 -93.53 -77.46 -11.17
N ALA A 97 -92.87 -76.92 -10.14
CA ALA A 97 -91.76 -77.60 -9.46
C ALA A 97 -92.28 -78.72 -8.54
N CYS A 98 -91.51 -79.81 -8.36
CA CYS A 98 -91.82 -80.82 -7.36
C CYS A 98 -91.71 -80.23 -5.94
N GLY A 99 -92.32 -80.88 -4.94
CA GLY A 99 -92.37 -80.34 -3.56
C GLY A 99 -90.99 -80.04 -2.95
N SER A 100 -89.95 -80.77 -3.31
CA SER A 100 -88.57 -80.50 -2.88
C SER A 100 -87.99 -79.22 -3.52
N CYS A 101 -88.21 -79.01 -4.82
CA CYS A 101 -87.76 -77.82 -5.52
C CYS A 101 -88.57 -76.57 -5.12
N ALA A 102 -89.88 -76.69 -4.92
CA ALA A 102 -90.70 -75.56 -4.46
C ALA A 102 -90.27 -75.04 -3.07
N ARG A 103 -89.82 -75.93 -2.17
CA ARG A 103 -89.30 -75.55 -0.84
C ARG A 103 -88.03 -74.69 -0.88
N LEU A 104 -87.29 -74.71 -1.98
CA LEU A 104 -86.11 -73.85 -2.15
C LEU A 104 -86.47 -72.36 -2.12
N ALA A 105 -87.71 -71.98 -2.49
CA ALA A 105 -88.15 -70.58 -2.48
C ALA A 105 -88.15 -69.97 -1.07
N SER A 106 -88.26 -70.81 -0.05
CA SER A 106 -88.22 -70.40 1.36
C SER A 106 -86.80 -70.46 1.96
N SER A 107 -85.78 -70.77 1.17
CA SER A 107 -84.39 -70.82 1.63
C SER A 107 -83.83 -69.42 1.88
N PRO A 108 -83.31 -69.10 3.08
CA PRO A 108 -82.74 -67.78 3.37
C PRO A 108 -81.55 -67.44 2.48
N VAL A 109 -80.84 -68.46 1.97
CA VAL A 109 -79.70 -68.27 1.07
C VAL A 109 -80.17 -67.86 -0.34
N ILE A 110 -81.24 -68.46 -0.88
CA ILE A 110 -81.81 -68.05 -2.17
C ILE A 110 -82.41 -66.64 -2.07
N ILE A 111 -83.11 -66.32 -0.98
CA ILE A 111 -83.63 -64.97 -0.72
C ILE A 111 -82.47 -63.97 -0.66
N GLY A 112 -81.38 -64.30 0.03
CA GLY A 112 -80.18 -63.47 0.10
C GLY A 112 -79.52 -63.25 -1.26
N ILE A 113 -79.50 -64.27 -2.13
CA ILE A 113 -79.00 -64.17 -3.50
C ILE A 113 -79.90 -63.24 -4.33
N GLN A 114 -81.23 -63.42 -4.28
CA GLN A 114 -82.18 -62.57 -4.99
C GLN A 114 -82.07 -61.10 -4.55
N ASN A 115 -81.98 -60.83 -3.25
CA ASN A 115 -81.78 -59.48 -2.72
C ASN A 115 -80.48 -58.83 -3.24
N ARG A 116 -79.39 -59.60 -3.37
CA ARG A 116 -78.12 -59.10 -3.94
C ARG A 116 -78.14 -58.97 -5.45
N MET A 117 -78.95 -59.78 -6.14
CA MET A 117 -79.19 -59.65 -7.57
C MET A 117 -79.99 -58.39 -7.89
N GLU A 118 -80.92 -58.01 -7.02
CA GLU A 118 -81.76 -56.80 -7.16
C GLU A 118 -81.03 -55.53 -6.69
N GLY A 119 -80.27 -55.59 -5.60
CA GLY A 119 -79.49 -54.47 -5.05
C GLY A 119 -78.05 -54.37 -5.55
N LYS A 120 -77.32 -53.34 -5.10
CA LYS A 120 -75.85 -53.27 -5.25
C LYS A 120 -75.19 -53.83 -3.98
N PRO A 121 -74.27 -54.80 -4.06
CA PRO A 121 -73.58 -55.33 -2.88
C PRO A 121 -72.74 -54.26 -2.18
N HIS A 122 -72.52 -54.42 -0.88
CA HIS A 122 -71.67 -53.51 -0.11
C HIS A 122 -70.19 -53.69 -0.54
N PRO A 123 -69.35 -52.63 -0.52
CA PRO A 123 -67.94 -52.74 -0.90
C PRO A 123 -67.11 -53.75 -0.08
N SER A 124 -67.60 -54.13 1.10
CA SER A 124 -66.97 -55.13 1.98
C SER A 124 -67.56 -56.54 1.84
N THR A 125 -68.51 -56.75 0.92
CA THR A 125 -69.07 -58.07 0.66
C THR A 125 -67.97 -58.98 0.10
N PRO A 126 -67.73 -60.18 0.68
CA PRO A 126 -66.72 -61.09 0.20
C PRO A 126 -66.97 -61.49 -1.26
N TYR A 127 -65.90 -61.65 -2.03
CA TYR A 127 -65.98 -61.88 -3.48
C TYR A 127 -66.80 -63.11 -3.89
N ALA A 128 -66.85 -64.15 -3.05
CA ALA A 128 -67.65 -65.35 -3.31
C ALA A 128 -69.18 -65.08 -3.38
N TYR A 129 -69.65 -64.02 -2.72
CA TYR A 129 -71.07 -63.64 -2.73
C TYR A 129 -71.38 -62.55 -3.77
N LEU A 130 -70.37 -62.08 -4.51
CA LEU A 130 -70.55 -61.06 -5.54
C LEU A 130 -70.91 -61.69 -6.89
N PRO A 131 -71.82 -61.06 -7.66
CA PRO A 131 -72.00 -61.37 -9.07
C PRO A 131 -70.72 -61.09 -9.88
N ALA A 132 -70.55 -61.79 -11.00
CA ALA A 132 -69.42 -61.58 -11.90
C ALA A 132 -69.37 -60.14 -12.44
N SER A 133 -70.53 -59.48 -12.65
CA SER A 133 -70.58 -58.09 -13.09
C SER A 133 -69.92 -57.13 -12.10
N ASP A 134 -70.10 -57.34 -10.80
CA ASP A 134 -69.61 -56.44 -9.77
C ASP A 134 -68.10 -56.62 -9.53
N LEU A 135 -67.59 -57.84 -9.73
CA LEU A 135 -66.15 -58.12 -9.74
C LEU A 135 -65.43 -57.40 -10.89
N ILE A 136 -66.03 -57.37 -12.09
CA ILE A 136 -65.48 -56.66 -13.25
C ILE A 136 -65.39 -55.15 -12.99
N ASP A 137 -66.41 -54.55 -12.38
CA ASP A 137 -66.42 -53.12 -12.08
C ASP A 137 -65.43 -52.74 -10.97
N ALA A 138 -65.25 -53.59 -9.97
CA ALA A 138 -64.19 -53.42 -8.97
C ALA A 138 -62.80 -53.45 -9.62
N LEU A 139 -62.57 -54.36 -10.58
CA LEU A 139 -61.32 -54.48 -11.32
C LEU A 139 -61.06 -53.25 -12.21
N ARG A 140 -62.09 -52.74 -12.91
CA ARG A 140 -62.00 -51.48 -13.68
C ARG A 140 -61.60 -50.30 -12.81
N THR A 141 -62.22 -50.17 -11.63
CA THR A 141 -61.93 -49.08 -10.68
C THR A 141 -60.47 -49.13 -10.21
N LYS A 142 -59.97 -50.33 -9.90
CA LYS A 142 -58.55 -50.54 -9.54
C LYS A 142 -57.60 -50.18 -10.68
N ASN A 143 -57.92 -50.54 -11.91
CA ASN A 143 -57.11 -50.18 -13.08
C ASN A 143 -57.00 -48.67 -13.27
N THR A 144 -58.08 -47.91 -13.08
CA THR A 144 -58.06 -46.45 -13.15
C THR A 144 -57.15 -45.84 -12.07
N GLN A 145 -57.23 -46.33 -10.83
CA GLN A 145 -56.36 -45.87 -9.73
C GLN A 145 -54.88 -46.14 -10.04
N ILE A 146 -54.56 -47.30 -10.58
CA ILE A 146 -53.19 -47.67 -10.98
C ILE A 146 -52.68 -46.70 -12.05
N GLN A 147 -53.49 -46.34 -13.06
CA GLN A 147 -53.08 -45.39 -14.09
C GLN A 147 -52.80 -43.98 -13.53
N THR A 148 -53.65 -43.47 -12.63
CA THR A 148 -53.45 -42.16 -12.01
C THR A 148 -52.15 -42.12 -11.19
N LEU A 149 -51.87 -43.16 -10.41
CA LEU A 149 -50.63 -43.27 -9.64
C LEU A 149 -49.40 -43.36 -10.54
N ARG A 150 -49.47 -44.09 -11.67
CA ARG A 150 -48.39 -44.14 -12.66
C ARG A 150 -48.06 -42.77 -13.24
N LEU A 151 -49.09 -41.99 -13.62
CA LEU A 151 -48.91 -40.63 -14.16
C LEU A 151 -48.30 -39.67 -13.13
N SER A 152 -48.76 -39.71 -11.88
CA SER A 152 -48.18 -38.92 -10.79
C SER A 152 -46.71 -39.30 -10.52
N GLY A 153 -46.40 -40.60 -10.50
CA GLY A 153 -45.04 -41.11 -10.36
C GLY A 153 -44.11 -40.60 -11.47
N LEU A 154 -44.56 -40.59 -12.72
CA LEU A 154 -43.79 -40.05 -13.85
C LEU A 154 -43.54 -38.54 -13.71
N ASN A 155 -44.52 -37.77 -13.25
CA ASN A 155 -44.34 -36.33 -13.04
C ASN A 155 -43.37 -36.01 -11.91
N HIS A 156 -43.46 -36.70 -10.76
CA HIS A 156 -42.48 -36.57 -9.69
C HIS A 156 -41.08 -36.97 -10.15
N MET A 157 -40.95 -38.05 -10.91
CA MET A 157 -39.67 -38.48 -11.48
C MET A 157 -39.07 -37.41 -12.39
N ARG A 158 -39.87 -36.78 -13.27
CA ARG A 158 -39.42 -35.64 -14.10
C ARG A 158 -38.96 -34.46 -13.26
N GLN A 159 -39.66 -34.13 -12.17
CA GLN A 159 -39.29 -33.04 -11.28
C GLN A 159 -38.00 -33.33 -10.51
N ILE A 160 -37.85 -34.55 -9.99
CA ILE A 160 -36.61 -35.01 -9.33
C ILE A 160 -35.44 -34.96 -10.31
N LEU A 161 -35.62 -35.43 -11.55
CA LEU A 161 -34.58 -35.36 -12.58
C LEU A 161 -34.16 -33.91 -12.88
N ARG A 162 -35.13 -32.99 -13.03
CA ARG A 162 -34.84 -31.56 -13.23
C ARG A 162 -34.07 -30.95 -12.05
N ASN A 163 -34.52 -31.21 -10.82
CA ASN A 163 -33.86 -30.69 -9.62
C ASN A 163 -32.47 -31.30 -9.43
N SER A 164 -32.30 -32.59 -9.75
CA SER A 164 -31.01 -33.28 -9.72
C SER A 164 -30.02 -32.65 -10.70
N VAL A 165 -30.45 -32.36 -11.93
CA VAL A 165 -29.62 -31.65 -12.92
C VAL A 165 -29.26 -30.24 -12.44
N ALA A 166 -30.22 -29.48 -11.90
CA ALA A 166 -29.97 -28.15 -11.37
C ALA A 166 -28.99 -28.16 -10.18
N MET A 167 -29.12 -29.12 -9.27
CA MET A 167 -28.21 -29.32 -8.13
C MET A 167 -26.82 -29.74 -8.60
N SER A 168 -26.73 -30.63 -9.59
CA SER A 168 -25.46 -31.03 -10.21
C SER A 168 -24.74 -29.82 -10.82
N ASN A 169 -25.46 -28.95 -11.54
CA ASN A 169 -24.88 -27.73 -12.10
C ASN A 169 -24.38 -26.75 -11.02
N HIS A 170 -25.09 -26.60 -9.90
CA HIS A 170 -24.61 -25.80 -8.76
C HIS A 170 -23.36 -26.42 -8.13
N LYS A 171 -23.34 -27.73 -7.91
CA LYS A 171 -22.16 -28.43 -7.38
C LYS A 171 -20.95 -28.24 -8.30
N ARG A 172 -21.13 -28.37 -9.61
CA ARG A 172 -20.07 -28.14 -10.60
C ARG A 172 -19.56 -26.70 -10.58
N LEU A 173 -20.43 -25.71 -10.41
CA LEU A 173 -20.03 -24.32 -10.24
C LEU A 173 -19.21 -24.12 -8.96
N VAL A 174 -19.65 -24.66 -7.83
CA VAL A 174 -18.92 -24.55 -6.56
C VAL A 174 -17.56 -25.23 -6.64
N VAL A 175 -17.48 -26.43 -7.25
CA VAL A 175 -16.22 -27.14 -7.47
C VAL A 175 -15.28 -26.33 -8.36
N ALA A 176 -15.75 -25.80 -9.48
CA ALA A 176 -14.95 -24.97 -10.38
C ALA A 176 -14.43 -23.68 -9.71
N ILE A 177 -15.20 -23.10 -8.78
CA ILE A 177 -14.76 -21.95 -7.97
C ILE A 177 -13.73 -22.39 -6.92
N ALA A 178 -13.95 -23.54 -6.26
CA ALA A 178 -13.09 -24.07 -5.21
C ALA A 178 -11.73 -24.54 -5.72
N GLU A 179 -11.62 -24.94 -6.99
CA GLU A 179 -10.35 -25.31 -7.64
C GLU A 179 -9.34 -24.16 -7.71
N GLY A 180 -9.75 -22.90 -7.52
CA GLY A 180 -8.85 -21.75 -7.43
C GLY A 180 -8.10 -21.41 -8.73
N SER A 181 -8.43 -22.06 -9.85
CA SER A 181 -7.77 -21.91 -11.16
C SER A 181 -8.16 -20.63 -11.91
N VAL A 182 -9.10 -19.85 -11.36
CA VAL A 182 -9.63 -18.63 -11.99
C VAL A 182 -9.24 -17.42 -11.15
N ALA A 183 -8.43 -16.53 -11.72
CA ALA A 183 -8.23 -15.21 -11.14
C ALA A 183 -9.53 -14.38 -11.23
N ARG A 184 -9.89 -13.67 -10.15
CA ARG A 184 -11.05 -12.76 -10.09
C ARG A 184 -12.40 -13.41 -10.44
N VAL A 185 -12.66 -14.60 -9.88
CA VAL A 185 -13.95 -15.32 -10.01
C VAL A 185 -15.14 -14.43 -9.70
N ASP A 186 -15.04 -13.59 -8.67
CA ASP A 186 -16.09 -12.65 -8.26
C ASP A 186 -16.54 -11.78 -9.44
N ARG A 187 -15.59 -11.29 -10.24
CA ARG A 187 -15.86 -10.44 -11.41
C ARG A 187 -16.40 -11.23 -12.59
N VAL A 188 -15.90 -12.45 -12.81
CA VAL A 188 -16.43 -13.36 -13.84
C VAL A 188 -17.91 -13.63 -13.58
N VAL A 189 -18.25 -13.94 -12.32
CA VAL A 189 -19.62 -14.17 -11.87
C VAL A 189 -20.44 -12.89 -11.97
N HIS A 190 -19.93 -11.74 -11.50
CA HIS A 190 -20.65 -10.46 -11.56
C HIS A 190 -20.94 -10.03 -13.01
N ALA A 191 -19.99 -10.19 -13.93
CA ALA A 191 -20.18 -9.91 -15.35
C ALA A 191 -21.23 -10.85 -15.99
N ALA A 192 -21.24 -12.12 -15.60
CA ALA A 192 -22.25 -13.08 -16.04
C ALA A 192 -23.65 -12.72 -15.51
N LEU A 193 -23.76 -12.33 -14.24
CA LEU A 193 -25.00 -11.88 -13.61
C LEU A 193 -25.52 -10.58 -14.22
N LYS A 194 -24.65 -9.60 -14.52
CA LYS A 194 -25.02 -8.36 -15.24
C LYS A 194 -25.61 -8.64 -16.62
N LYS A 195 -25.14 -9.71 -17.28
CA LYS A 195 -25.70 -10.23 -18.54
C LYS A 195 -26.90 -11.17 -18.36
N LYS A 196 -27.47 -11.25 -17.15
CA LYS A 196 -28.61 -12.11 -16.77
C LYS A 196 -28.41 -13.59 -17.13
N ARG A 197 -27.17 -14.11 -17.05
CA ARG A 197 -26.87 -15.52 -17.31
C ARG A 197 -27.31 -16.41 -16.15
N GLY A 198 -27.93 -17.54 -16.47
CA GLY A 198 -28.23 -18.60 -15.49
C GLY A 198 -26.97 -19.40 -15.09
N VAL A 199 -27.10 -20.28 -14.10
CA VAL A 199 -25.98 -21.01 -13.47
C VAL A 199 -25.10 -21.78 -14.44
N VAL A 200 -25.69 -22.40 -15.48
CA VAL A 200 -24.92 -23.09 -16.54
C VAL A 200 -24.05 -22.11 -17.32
N GLY A 201 -24.59 -20.95 -17.68
CA GLY A 201 -23.84 -19.90 -18.39
C GLY A 201 -22.77 -19.24 -17.51
N ILE A 202 -22.96 -19.19 -16.19
CA ILE A 202 -21.93 -18.76 -15.24
C ILE A 202 -20.81 -19.81 -15.19
N LEU A 203 -21.14 -21.10 -15.05
CA LEU A 203 -20.18 -22.20 -15.05
C LEU A 203 -19.33 -22.22 -16.33
N GLU A 204 -19.96 -22.10 -17.51
CA GLU A 204 -19.22 -22.02 -18.79
C GLU A 204 -18.25 -20.84 -18.83
N GLN A 205 -18.65 -19.70 -18.26
CA GLN A 205 -17.81 -18.50 -18.24
C GLN A 205 -16.64 -18.63 -17.25
N VAL A 206 -16.86 -19.26 -16.10
CA VAL A 206 -15.81 -19.61 -15.13
C VAL A 206 -14.81 -20.61 -15.74
N VAL A 207 -15.29 -21.65 -16.42
CA VAL A 207 -14.43 -22.62 -17.11
C VAL A 207 -13.62 -21.95 -18.23
N ARG A 208 -14.23 -21.08 -19.04
CA ARG A 208 -13.51 -20.31 -20.06
C ARG A 208 -12.48 -19.35 -19.46
N ALA A 209 -12.75 -18.80 -18.29
CA ALA A 209 -11.78 -17.99 -17.56
C ALA A 209 -10.61 -18.84 -17.03
N ALA A 210 -10.89 -20.03 -16.50
CA ALA A 210 -9.87 -20.98 -16.02
C ALA A 210 -8.93 -21.42 -17.14
N GLN A 211 -9.46 -21.57 -18.35
CA GLN A 211 -8.71 -21.92 -19.56
C GLN A 211 -7.97 -20.73 -20.20
N GLY A 212 -8.08 -19.52 -19.65
CA GLY A 212 -7.48 -18.31 -20.22
C GLY A 212 -8.14 -17.81 -21.51
N VAL A 213 -9.30 -18.36 -21.89
CA VAL A 213 -10.04 -17.96 -23.11
C VAL A 213 -10.89 -16.71 -22.86
N TYR A 214 -11.26 -16.46 -21.60
CA TYR A 214 -12.08 -15.32 -21.21
C TYR A 214 -11.41 -14.49 -20.12
N HIS A 215 -11.16 -13.21 -20.42
CA HIS A 215 -10.68 -12.23 -19.46
C HIS A 215 -11.76 -11.17 -19.22
N VAL A 216 -12.10 -10.90 -17.95
CA VAL A 216 -13.04 -9.84 -17.60
C VAL A 216 -12.37 -8.48 -17.81
N ARG A 217 -13.02 -7.61 -18.59
CA ARG A 217 -12.59 -6.22 -18.77
C ARG A 217 -13.12 -5.34 -17.64
N GLY A 218 -12.25 -4.54 -17.04
CA GLY A 218 -12.56 -3.56 -16.00
C GLY A 218 -11.92 -3.87 -14.65
N PHE A 219 -11.51 -2.82 -13.95
CA PHE A 219 -10.88 -2.87 -12.64
C PHE A 219 -11.53 -1.82 -11.73
N THR A 220 -11.76 -2.18 -10.47
CA THR A 220 -12.19 -1.23 -9.45
C THR A 220 -11.08 -0.25 -9.11
N GLU A 221 -11.42 0.93 -8.59
CA GLU A 221 -10.43 1.90 -8.08
C GLU A 221 -9.49 1.27 -7.06
N ARG A 222 -10.03 0.39 -6.20
CA ARG A 222 -9.24 -0.35 -5.22
C ARG A 222 -8.27 -1.35 -5.86
N GLU A 223 -8.65 -2.06 -6.92
CA GLU A 223 -7.72 -2.92 -7.68
C GLU A 223 -6.67 -2.11 -8.43
N GLN A 224 -7.03 -0.94 -8.97
CA GLN A 224 -6.10 -0.03 -9.64
C GLN A 224 -5.09 0.55 -8.66
N ALA A 225 -5.55 1.02 -7.49
CA ALA A 225 -4.70 1.52 -6.41
C ALA A 225 -3.74 0.42 -5.90
N LEU A 226 -4.23 -0.82 -5.70
CA LEU A 226 -3.36 -1.92 -5.29
C LEU A 226 -2.33 -2.28 -6.38
N GLY A 227 -2.74 -2.33 -7.64
CA GLY A 227 -1.83 -2.56 -8.77
C GLY A 227 -0.75 -1.49 -8.85
N LYS A 228 -1.14 -0.21 -8.72
CA LYS A 228 -0.22 0.94 -8.73
C LYS A 228 0.74 0.89 -7.54
N LEU A 229 0.25 0.58 -6.34
CA LEU A 229 1.07 0.45 -5.13
C LEU A 229 2.17 -0.61 -5.29
N LEU A 230 1.80 -1.80 -5.77
CA LEU A 230 2.75 -2.91 -5.98
C LEU A 230 3.76 -2.58 -7.08
N TRP A 231 3.33 -1.92 -8.15
CA TRP A 231 4.20 -1.47 -9.22
C TRP A 231 5.18 -0.39 -8.76
N ARG A 232 4.74 0.62 -8.01
CA ARG A 232 5.62 1.70 -7.51
C ARG A 232 6.62 1.21 -6.47
N LEU A 233 6.24 0.26 -5.60
CA LEU A 233 7.14 -0.27 -4.57
C LEU A 233 8.16 -1.30 -5.08
N GLY A 234 7.79 -2.10 -6.08
CA GLY A 234 8.62 -3.22 -6.54
C GLY A 234 9.03 -3.14 -8.02
N GLY A 235 8.77 -2.00 -8.66
CA GLY A 235 9.03 -1.77 -10.08
C GLY A 235 8.17 -2.65 -10.99
N ASP A 236 8.53 -2.64 -12.29
CA ASP A 236 7.83 -3.37 -13.34
C ASP A 236 7.75 -4.87 -13.07
N ARG A 237 8.81 -5.45 -12.49
CA ARG A 237 8.84 -6.88 -12.18
C ARG A 237 7.72 -7.26 -11.23
N VAL A 238 7.55 -6.53 -10.14
CA VAL A 238 6.46 -6.77 -9.19
C VAL A 238 5.11 -6.42 -9.80
N GLY A 239 5.02 -5.36 -10.61
CA GLY A 239 3.80 -5.05 -11.36
C GLY A 239 3.35 -6.19 -12.30
N HIS A 240 4.28 -6.80 -13.03
CA HIS A 240 4.00 -7.96 -13.88
C HIS A 240 3.63 -9.22 -13.08
N ILE A 241 4.28 -9.46 -11.93
CA ILE A 241 3.91 -10.54 -11.01
C ILE A 241 2.49 -10.30 -10.51
N ALA A 242 2.15 -9.09 -10.08
CA ALA A 242 0.83 -8.73 -9.58
C ALA A 242 -0.24 -8.91 -10.66
N HIS A 243 0.02 -8.50 -11.90
CA HIS A 243 -0.87 -8.73 -13.02
C HIS A 243 -1.11 -10.23 -13.27
N ARG A 244 -0.04 -11.04 -13.34
CA ARG A 244 -0.13 -12.48 -13.67
C ARG A 244 -0.68 -13.33 -12.53
N ALA A 245 -0.28 -13.05 -11.29
CA ALA A 245 -0.63 -13.85 -10.11
C ALA A 245 -1.96 -13.43 -9.47
N LEU A 246 -2.26 -12.13 -9.43
CA LEU A 246 -3.44 -11.59 -8.76
C LEU A 246 -4.53 -11.11 -9.74
N GLY A 247 -4.25 -11.10 -11.05
CA GLY A 247 -5.17 -10.61 -12.07
C GLY A 247 -5.40 -9.10 -12.01
N LEU A 248 -4.49 -8.33 -11.40
CA LEU A 248 -4.53 -6.87 -11.30
C LEU A 248 -4.26 -6.20 -12.67
N PRO A 249 -4.47 -4.87 -12.83
CA PRO A 249 -4.19 -4.21 -14.10
C PRO A 249 -2.75 -4.41 -14.56
N SER A 250 -2.52 -4.40 -15.88
CA SER A 250 -1.17 -4.46 -16.43
C SER A 250 -0.41 -3.18 -16.15
N VAL A 251 0.92 -3.25 -16.11
CA VAL A 251 1.79 -2.07 -15.91
C VAL A 251 1.49 -0.98 -16.95
N ASN A 252 1.28 -1.34 -18.21
CA ASN A 252 0.92 -0.38 -19.27
C ASN A 252 -0.40 0.33 -18.95
N MET A 253 -1.44 -0.40 -18.55
CA MET A 253 -2.71 0.20 -18.15
C MET A 253 -2.55 1.09 -16.92
N LEU A 254 -1.72 0.71 -15.95
CA LEU A 254 -1.44 1.53 -14.77
C LEU A 254 -0.67 2.79 -15.13
N ARG A 255 0.26 2.73 -16.10
CA ARG A 255 0.96 3.92 -16.62
C ARG A 255 0.02 4.86 -17.35
N ASP A 256 -0.83 4.32 -18.22
CA ASP A 256 -1.78 5.11 -19.03
C ASP A 256 -2.90 5.71 -18.19
N GLY A 257 -3.38 4.96 -17.19
CA GLY A 257 -4.44 5.36 -16.26
C GLY A 257 -3.94 6.14 -15.04
N SER A 258 -2.63 6.17 -14.79
CA SER A 258 -2.05 7.08 -13.81
C SER A 258 -2.11 8.48 -14.40
N PRO A 259 -2.75 9.47 -13.74
CA PRO A 259 -2.59 10.85 -14.15
C PRO A 259 -1.08 11.16 -14.12
N LYS A 260 -0.47 11.35 -15.30
CA LYS A 260 0.72 12.20 -15.41
C LYS A 260 0.22 13.54 -14.85
N VAL A 261 0.68 14.02 -13.70
CA VAL A 261 2.01 14.54 -13.45
C VAL A 261 2.22 14.64 -11.95
N PRO A 262 3.31 14.10 -11.38
CA PRO A 262 3.54 14.35 -9.96
C PRO A 262 4.31 15.67 -9.78
N ILE A 263 5.41 15.86 -10.50
CA ILE A 263 6.30 17.02 -10.35
C ILE A 263 7.00 17.25 -11.69
N THR A 264 6.96 18.47 -12.23
CA THR A 264 7.81 18.84 -13.36
C THR A 264 9.11 19.45 -12.82
N PRO A 265 10.28 18.88 -13.13
CA PRO A 265 11.56 19.45 -12.73
C PRO A 265 11.81 20.73 -13.53
N SER A 266 12.59 21.66 -12.97
CA SER A 266 12.96 22.90 -13.65
C SER A 266 14.26 22.67 -14.43
N ALA A 267 14.20 22.83 -15.76
CA ALA A 267 15.38 22.76 -16.63
C ALA A 267 16.34 23.95 -16.41
N GLY A 268 15.80 25.11 -16.07
CA GLY A 268 16.53 26.32 -15.68
C GLY A 268 16.03 26.87 -14.35
N ARG A 269 16.00 28.20 -14.22
CA ARG A 269 15.43 28.87 -13.03
C ARG A 269 13.94 28.49 -12.88
N PRO A 270 13.48 28.12 -11.67
CA PRO A 270 12.08 27.76 -11.46
C PRO A 270 11.15 28.95 -11.71
N THR A 271 9.89 28.65 -12.02
CA THR A 271 8.86 29.66 -12.25
C THR A 271 7.68 29.47 -11.30
N VAL A 272 7.03 30.57 -10.90
CA VAL A 272 5.87 30.57 -9.99
C VAL A 272 4.76 29.65 -10.51
N SER A 273 4.45 29.71 -11.80
CA SER A 273 3.40 28.88 -12.43
C SER A 273 3.72 27.38 -12.39
N THR A 274 4.99 27.01 -12.55
CA THR A 274 5.44 25.62 -12.42
C THR A 274 5.33 25.14 -10.98
N MET A 275 5.71 25.97 -10.01
CA MET A 275 5.61 25.67 -8.58
C MET A 275 4.14 25.55 -8.12
N ALA A 276 3.26 26.45 -8.59
CA ALA A 276 1.82 26.38 -8.34
C ALA A 276 1.20 25.08 -8.88
N ARG A 277 1.52 24.72 -10.13
CA ARG A 277 1.05 23.48 -10.75
C ARG A 277 1.58 22.24 -10.02
N ASN A 278 2.89 22.20 -9.70
CA ASN A 278 3.47 21.09 -8.95
C ASN A 278 2.82 20.97 -7.57
N THR A 279 2.58 22.09 -6.88
CA THR A 279 1.91 22.12 -5.56
C THR A 279 0.52 21.52 -5.61
N LEU A 280 -0.30 21.89 -6.61
CA LEU A 280 -1.62 21.28 -6.79
C LEU A 280 -1.51 19.79 -7.14
N GLY A 281 -0.59 19.44 -8.05
CA GLY A 281 -0.36 18.06 -8.48
C GLY A 281 -0.03 17.12 -7.32
N VAL A 282 0.89 17.52 -6.44
CA VAL A 282 1.27 16.68 -5.28
C VAL A 282 0.27 16.70 -4.14
N LEU A 283 -0.71 17.60 -4.12
CA LEU A 283 -1.74 17.65 -3.09
C LEU A 283 -3.06 17.01 -3.53
N ASP A 284 -3.29 16.81 -4.84
CA ASP A 284 -4.57 16.39 -5.40
C ASP A 284 -5.15 15.16 -4.70
N GLY A 285 -4.33 14.12 -4.48
CA GLY A 285 -4.74 12.89 -3.80
C GLY A 285 -5.15 13.05 -2.34
N VAL A 286 -4.77 14.16 -1.69
CA VAL A 286 -5.07 14.44 -0.28
C VAL A 286 -5.91 15.68 -0.04
N LEU A 287 -6.20 16.49 -1.07
CA LEU A 287 -7.02 17.70 -0.95
C LEU A 287 -8.39 17.40 -0.31
N GLY A 288 -9.00 16.26 -0.65
CA GLY A 288 -10.26 15.82 -0.04
C GLY A 288 -10.12 15.58 1.46
N VAL A 289 -9.03 14.96 1.90
CA VAL A 289 -8.74 14.68 3.31
C VAL A 289 -8.42 15.97 4.07
N LEU A 290 -7.67 16.88 3.47
CA LEU A 290 -7.35 18.19 4.05
C LEU A 290 -8.62 19.02 4.26
N LYS A 291 -9.53 19.05 3.29
CA LYS A 291 -10.79 19.81 3.37
C LYS A 291 -11.77 19.27 4.42
N GLN A 292 -11.76 17.97 4.71
CA GLN A 292 -12.65 17.36 5.71
C GLN A 292 -12.30 17.73 7.17
N ARG A 293 -11.10 18.25 7.43
CA ARG A 293 -10.61 18.49 8.81
C ARG A 293 -11.17 19.73 9.49
N ASN A 294 -12.05 20.51 8.85
CA ASN A 294 -12.68 21.72 9.40
C ASN A 294 -11.70 22.78 9.96
N ALA A 295 -10.40 22.68 9.66
CA ALA A 295 -9.44 23.73 9.95
C ALA A 295 -9.51 24.75 8.82
N ASN A 296 -9.78 26.02 9.15
CA ASN A 296 -9.77 27.11 8.17
C ASN A 296 -8.37 27.33 7.57
N VAL A 297 -7.32 26.96 8.31
CA VAL A 297 -5.92 27.08 7.91
C VAL A 297 -5.17 25.82 8.33
N GLN A 298 -4.36 25.27 7.43
CA GLN A 298 -3.47 24.16 7.71
C GLN A 298 -2.02 24.63 7.62
N HIS A 299 -1.24 24.41 8.67
CA HIS A 299 0.17 24.82 8.68
C HIS A 299 1.05 23.80 7.96
N ALA A 300 2.05 24.32 7.25
CA ALA A 300 3.11 23.53 6.63
C ALA A 300 4.47 24.22 6.77
N VAL A 301 5.52 23.40 6.76
CA VAL A 301 6.91 23.83 6.63
C VAL A 301 7.32 23.63 5.18
N LEU A 302 8.01 24.61 4.61
CA LEU A 302 8.64 24.48 3.31
C LEU A 302 10.10 24.09 3.52
N MET A 303 10.43 22.84 3.21
CA MET A 303 11.73 22.22 3.50
C MET A 303 12.58 22.23 2.22
N PHE A 304 13.85 22.58 2.34
CA PHE A 304 14.82 22.53 1.25
C PHE A 304 16.03 21.71 1.66
N ASP A 305 16.51 20.89 0.74
CA ASP A 305 17.77 20.16 0.87
C ASP A 305 18.29 19.75 -0.52
N GLU A 306 19.57 19.43 -0.64
CA GLU A 306 20.17 18.96 -1.89
C GLU A 306 20.37 17.45 -1.90
N LEU A 307 20.13 16.89 -3.08
CA LEU A 307 20.40 15.50 -3.37
C LEU A 307 21.50 15.42 -4.42
N ALA A 308 22.65 14.86 -4.05
CA ALA A 308 23.70 14.53 -5.01
C ALA A 308 23.13 13.67 -6.15
N CYS A 309 23.35 14.12 -7.38
CA CYS A 309 22.78 13.53 -8.58
C CYS A 309 23.87 13.14 -9.59
N GLU A 310 23.54 12.22 -10.49
CA GLU A 310 24.45 11.89 -11.59
C GLU A 310 24.53 13.05 -12.59
N LYS A 311 25.76 13.45 -12.94
CA LYS A 311 26.03 14.51 -13.92
C LYS A 311 25.68 14.03 -15.32
N HIS A 312 24.40 14.08 -15.67
CA HIS A 312 23.88 13.48 -16.89
C HIS A 312 22.76 14.30 -17.52
N ILE A 313 22.87 14.56 -18.83
CA ILE A 313 21.85 15.26 -19.60
C ILE A 313 20.77 14.29 -20.08
N ARG A 314 19.52 14.64 -19.85
CA ARG A 314 18.35 13.88 -20.29
C ARG A 314 17.35 14.80 -20.97
N TRP A 315 16.56 14.26 -21.89
CA TRP A 315 15.45 14.99 -22.50
C TRP A 315 14.14 14.68 -21.78
N ASN A 316 13.39 15.72 -21.43
CA ASN A 316 12.06 15.58 -20.85
C ASN A 316 10.98 15.60 -21.95
N PRO A 317 10.32 14.48 -22.26
CA PRO A 317 9.28 14.44 -23.29
C PRO A 317 8.06 15.31 -22.97
N ARG A 318 7.86 15.71 -21.71
CA ARG A 318 6.71 16.52 -21.29
C ARG A 318 6.87 18.00 -21.61
N THR A 319 8.06 18.54 -21.37
CA THR A 319 8.35 19.97 -21.55
C THR A 319 9.16 20.25 -22.80
N ASN A 320 9.67 19.20 -23.46
CA ASN A 320 10.64 19.31 -24.54
C ASN A 320 11.98 19.93 -24.11
N GLU A 321 12.33 19.88 -22.83
CA GLU A 321 13.53 20.54 -22.29
C GLU A 321 14.67 19.55 -21.99
N PHE A 322 15.90 20.08 -21.97
CA PHE A 322 17.07 19.40 -21.42
C PHE A 322 17.08 19.49 -19.89
N LEU A 323 17.25 18.35 -19.23
CA LEU A 323 17.43 18.22 -17.78
C LEU A 323 18.85 17.77 -17.47
N GLY A 324 19.33 18.04 -16.26
CA GLY A 324 20.70 17.72 -15.84
C GLY A 324 21.69 18.87 -15.99
N LEU A 325 21.20 20.07 -16.34
CA LEU A 325 21.96 21.32 -16.34
C LEU A 325 21.77 22.05 -15.01
N CYS A 326 22.80 22.79 -14.59
CA CYS A 326 22.65 23.73 -13.49
C CYS A 326 21.78 24.94 -13.89
N ARG A 327 20.90 25.36 -12.99
CA ARG A 327 19.90 26.42 -13.27
C ARG A 327 20.52 27.80 -13.54
N GLU A 328 21.71 28.05 -13.01
CA GLU A 328 22.37 29.36 -13.07
C GLU A 328 23.00 29.59 -14.44
N HIS A 329 23.59 28.55 -15.03
CA HIS A 329 24.32 28.65 -16.29
C HIS A 329 23.56 28.05 -17.48
N GLY A 330 22.65 27.09 -17.26
CA GLY A 330 21.82 26.50 -18.30
C GLY A 330 21.15 27.51 -19.25
N PRO A 331 20.61 28.65 -18.77
CA PRO A 331 19.98 29.65 -19.64
C PRO A 331 20.90 30.35 -20.67
N LYS A 332 22.21 30.09 -20.67
CA LYS A 332 23.13 30.60 -21.71
C LYS A 332 22.96 29.90 -23.06
N VAL A 333 22.31 28.74 -23.07
CA VAL A 333 22.00 27.95 -24.26
C VAL A 333 20.50 27.69 -24.34
N ALA A 334 20.03 27.15 -25.47
CA ALA A 334 18.65 26.72 -25.60
C ALA A 334 18.36 25.57 -24.62
N LEU A 335 17.41 25.79 -23.71
CA LEU A 335 16.94 24.76 -22.78
C LEU A 335 15.93 23.81 -23.42
N GLU A 336 15.29 24.21 -24.52
CA GLU A 336 14.37 23.38 -25.29
C GLU A 336 15.09 22.64 -26.41
N PHE A 337 14.73 21.37 -26.62
CA PHE A 337 15.25 20.56 -27.71
C PHE A 337 14.43 20.77 -28.98
N GLY A 338 14.76 21.81 -29.74
CA GLY A 338 14.11 22.15 -31.00
C GLY A 338 14.74 21.49 -32.23
N SER A 339 16.06 21.32 -32.24
CA SER A 339 16.85 20.92 -33.40
C SER A 339 18.15 20.23 -33.01
N GLU A 340 18.80 19.57 -33.97
CA GLU A 340 20.12 18.95 -33.80
C GLU A 340 21.18 19.97 -33.34
N LYS A 341 21.13 21.19 -33.88
CA LYS A 341 22.06 22.28 -33.52
C LYS A 341 21.97 22.71 -32.07
N ASP A 342 20.79 22.61 -31.46
CA ASP A 342 20.61 22.97 -30.06
C ASP A 342 21.42 22.02 -29.15
N VAL A 343 21.48 20.73 -29.51
CA VAL A 343 22.27 19.74 -28.78
C VAL A 343 23.76 19.90 -29.05
N GLU A 344 24.15 20.19 -30.29
CA GLU A 344 25.55 20.47 -30.63
C GLU A 344 26.10 21.65 -29.83
N GLU A 345 25.34 22.76 -29.76
CA GLU A 345 25.75 23.94 -28.99
C GLU A 345 25.72 23.67 -27.48
N LEU A 346 24.76 22.86 -26.99
CA LEU A 346 24.70 22.42 -25.59
C LEU A 346 26.00 21.73 -25.16
N PHE A 347 26.43 20.70 -25.89
CA PHE A 347 27.65 19.95 -25.55
C PHE A 347 28.92 20.79 -25.75
N LYS A 348 28.96 21.63 -26.78
CA LYS A 348 30.06 22.58 -26.97
C LYS A 348 30.20 23.57 -25.81
N ALA A 349 29.08 24.04 -25.26
CA ALA A 349 29.07 24.93 -24.09
C ALA A 349 29.43 24.21 -22.78
N LEU A 350 29.13 22.91 -22.66
CA LEU A 350 29.60 22.08 -21.56
C LEU A 350 31.12 21.88 -21.64
N ASP A 351 31.64 21.57 -22.83
CA ASP A 351 33.07 21.36 -23.07
C ASP A 351 33.90 22.64 -22.84
N SER A 352 33.34 23.81 -23.15
CA SER A 352 33.98 25.11 -22.90
C SER A 352 33.91 25.55 -21.44
N GLY A 353 33.12 24.87 -20.60
CA GLY A 353 32.83 25.26 -19.23
C GLY A 353 31.94 26.51 -19.11
N GLU A 354 31.28 26.91 -20.19
CA GLU A 354 30.35 28.04 -20.19
C GLU A 354 29.06 27.71 -19.41
N ILE A 355 28.61 26.47 -19.53
CA ILE A 355 27.54 25.87 -18.73
C ILE A 355 28.07 24.65 -17.98
N HIS A 356 27.38 24.25 -16.91
CA HIS A 356 27.79 23.12 -16.08
C HIS A 356 26.66 22.09 -15.97
N TYR A 357 27.05 20.82 -15.81
CA TYR A 357 26.17 19.78 -15.31
C TYR A 357 25.65 20.15 -13.92
N ALA A 358 24.44 19.70 -13.62
CA ALA A 358 23.97 19.62 -12.25
C ALA A 358 24.78 18.54 -11.51
N SER A 359 25.48 18.94 -10.45
CA SER A 359 26.12 17.99 -9.52
C SER A 359 25.17 17.58 -8.40
N GLU A 360 24.22 18.46 -8.08
CA GLU A 360 23.19 18.21 -7.09
C GLU A 360 21.84 18.70 -7.61
N ALA A 361 20.78 18.21 -6.96
CA ALA A 361 19.42 18.64 -7.16
C ALA A 361 18.90 19.28 -5.89
N THR A 362 18.65 20.60 -5.89
CA THR A 362 17.85 21.23 -4.83
C THR A 362 16.43 20.71 -4.93
N ILE A 363 15.95 20.10 -3.85
CA ILE A 363 14.59 19.63 -3.72
C ILE A 363 13.89 20.47 -2.67
N GLY A 364 12.77 21.09 -3.05
CA GLY A 364 11.89 21.82 -2.15
C GLY A 364 10.62 21.01 -1.91
N ALA A 365 10.24 20.77 -0.66
CA ALA A 365 9.10 19.94 -0.30
C ALA A 365 8.21 20.57 0.76
N LEU A 366 6.90 20.29 0.65
CA LEU A 366 5.93 20.65 1.66
C LEU A 366 5.86 19.57 2.74
N GLY A 367 5.98 20.01 3.98
CA GLY A 367 5.79 19.20 5.17
C GLY A 367 4.59 19.68 5.97
N ILE A 368 3.42 19.10 5.73
CA ILE A 368 2.18 19.45 6.44
C ILE A 368 2.34 19.14 7.94
N LEU A 369 2.01 20.10 8.80
CA LEU A 369 2.06 19.95 10.25
C LEU A 369 0.77 19.30 10.74
N CYS A 370 0.76 17.98 10.83
CA CYS A 370 -0.39 17.23 11.31
C CYS A 370 0.01 15.92 12.00
N GLU A 371 -0.87 15.41 12.87
CA GLU A 371 -0.68 14.13 13.56
C GLU A 371 -0.83 12.89 12.67
N ASP A 372 -1.40 13.05 11.47
CA ASP A 372 -1.73 11.90 10.63
C ASP A 372 -0.50 11.45 9.85
N ASN A 373 -0.07 10.23 10.16
CA ASN A 373 1.12 9.64 9.59
C ASN A 373 1.07 9.53 8.04
N ARG A 374 -0.11 9.66 7.44
CA ARG A 374 -0.32 9.54 5.98
C ARG A 374 -0.28 10.87 5.25
N LEU A 375 -0.41 11.99 5.96
CA LEU A 375 -0.45 13.34 5.37
C LEU A 375 0.86 14.12 5.60
N TYR A 376 1.58 13.81 6.68
CA TYR A 376 2.77 14.56 7.05
C TYR A 376 4.03 14.18 6.26
N SER A 377 4.01 13.17 5.38
CA SER A 377 5.14 12.82 4.52
C SER A 377 5.58 14.03 3.67
N ALA A 378 6.87 14.13 3.36
CA ALA A 378 7.35 15.19 2.47
C ALA A 378 6.69 15.09 1.09
N ARG A 379 6.23 16.24 0.57
CA ARG A 379 5.61 16.37 -0.76
C ARG A 379 6.46 17.31 -1.62
N PRO A 380 7.38 16.77 -2.43
CA PRO A 380 8.30 17.61 -3.19
C PRO A 380 7.56 18.41 -4.26
N ILE A 381 7.83 19.71 -4.35
CA ILE A 381 7.22 20.65 -5.30
C ILE A 381 8.26 21.31 -6.21
N LEU A 382 9.52 21.37 -5.77
CA LEU A 382 10.66 21.82 -6.54
C LEU A 382 11.64 20.67 -6.72
N ILE A 383 12.10 20.49 -7.96
CA ILE A 383 13.30 19.73 -8.31
C ILE A 383 14.03 20.60 -9.33
N SER A 384 15.25 21.01 -9.05
CA SER A 384 16.05 21.83 -9.95
C SER A 384 17.53 21.51 -9.76
N GLY A 385 18.31 21.51 -10.85
CA GLY A 385 19.73 21.22 -10.80
C GLY A 385 20.55 22.45 -10.40
N ASP A 386 21.60 22.26 -9.62
CA ASP A 386 22.58 23.31 -9.28
C ASP A 386 24.03 22.80 -9.43
N CYS A 387 24.96 23.75 -9.43
CA CYS A 387 26.39 23.49 -9.51
C CYS A 387 27.18 24.05 -8.32
N LYS A 388 26.50 24.35 -7.19
CA LYS A 388 27.08 25.02 -5.99
C LYS A 388 27.77 26.37 -6.22
N LYS A 389 27.54 27.02 -7.37
CA LYS A 389 28.10 28.34 -7.68
C LYS A 389 27.09 29.47 -7.45
N GLU A 390 25.85 29.14 -7.08
CA GLU A 390 24.81 30.12 -6.78
C GLU A 390 25.17 30.94 -5.53
N SER A 391 24.93 32.26 -5.58
CA SER A 391 25.06 33.11 -4.41
C SER A 391 23.82 33.04 -3.51
N GLY A 392 23.96 33.36 -2.22
CA GLY A 392 22.82 33.36 -1.28
C GLY A 392 21.66 34.26 -1.73
N LEU A 393 21.94 35.37 -2.42
CA LEU A 393 20.92 36.27 -2.98
C LEU A 393 20.14 35.63 -4.14
N GLU A 394 20.83 34.90 -5.01
CA GLU A 394 20.21 34.16 -6.11
C GLU A 394 19.39 32.99 -5.58
N HIS A 395 19.92 32.28 -4.58
CA HIS A 395 19.20 31.21 -3.90
C HIS A 395 17.93 31.72 -3.21
N ALA A 396 17.98 32.89 -2.55
CA ALA A 396 16.80 33.51 -1.97
C ALA A 396 15.70 33.81 -3.01
N ALA A 397 16.08 34.16 -4.25
CA ALA A 397 15.11 34.35 -5.34
C ALA A 397 14.46 33.02 -5.76
N VAL A 398 15.20 31.91 -5.74
CA VAL A 398 14.66 30.56 -5.95
C VAL A 398 13.65 30.23 -4.85
N LEU A 399 14.03 30.38 -3.58
CA LEU A 399 13.15 30.09 -2.44
C LEU A 399 11.88 30.95 -2.44
N GLN A 400 12.00 32.24 -2.76
CA GLN A 400 10.87 33.15 -2.90
C GLN A 400 9.93 32.71 -4.04
N THR A 401 10.46 32.28 -5.19
CA THR A 401 9.65 31.78 -6.31
C THR A 401 8.83 30.56 -5.94
N VAL A 402 9.40 29.65 -5.14
CA VAL A 402 8.68 28.48 -4.63
C VAL A 402 7.57 28.89 -3.66
N LEU A 403 7.90 29.78 -2.71
CA LEU A 403 6.92 30.30 -1.75
C LEU A 403 5.75 31.00 -2.44
N ASP A 404 6.03 31.81 -3.47
CA ASP A 404 5.01 32.52 -4.25
C ASP A 404 4.10 31.54 -5.00
N GLY A 405 4.66 30.47 -5.58
CA GLY A 405 3.88 29.43 -6.26
C GLY A 405 2.95 28.66 -5.31
N VAL A 406 3.40 28.40 -4.07
CA VAL A 406 2.54 27.80 -3.04
C VAL A 406 1.43 28.79 -2.62
N ASN A 407 1.77 30.07 -2.46
CA ASN A 407 0.82 31.11 -2.08
C ASN A 407 -0.24 31.37 -3.16
N GLU A 408 0.09 31.23 -4.45
CA GLU A 408 -0.86 31.36 -5.56
C GLU A 408 -2.02 30.36 -5.44
N VAL A 409 -1.75 29.15 -4.92
CA VAL A 409 -2.73 28.08 -4.77
C VAL A 409 -3.30 27.96 -3.36
N LYS A 410 -2.93 28.88 -2.45
CA LYS A 410 -3.45 28.99 -1.07
C LYS A 410 -4.98 29.03 -1.00
N PRO A 411 -5.73 29.74 -1.88
CA PRO A 411 -7.20 29.72 -1.84
C PRO A 411 -7.82 28.33 -2.08
N THR A 412 -7.09 27.43 -2.74
CA THR A 412 -7.54 26.07 -3.03
C THR A 412 -7.10 25.07 -1.98
N THR A 413 -5.89 25.25 -1.44
CA THR A 413 -5.22 24.31 -0.52
C THR A 413 -5.43 24.64 0.95
N ASN A 414 -5.74 25.89 1.30
CA ASN A 414 -5.76 26.44 2.66
C ASN A 414 -4.45 26.25 3.44
N LEU A 415 -3.34 26.06 2.73
CA LEU A 415 -2.03 25.91 3.35
C LEU A 415 -1.42 27.28 3.70
N ARG A 416 -0.95 27.43 4.94
CA ARG A 416 -0.10 28.54 5.37
C ARG A 416 1.30 28.01 5.62
N ILE A 417 2.28 28.52 4.89
CA ILE A 417 3.69 28.25 5.17
C ILE A 417 4.08 29.05 6.41
N VAL A 418 4.36 28.36 7.51
CA VAL A 418 4.71 29.00 8.77
C VAL A 418 6.21 29.13 8.97
N SER A 419 6.99 28.29 8.30
CA SER A 419 8.45 28.26 8.41
C SER A 419 9.10 27.72 7.14
N ILE A 420 10.31 28.19 6.82
CA ILE A 420 11.19 27.59 5.82
C ILE A 420 12.33 26.88 6.55
N ALA A 421 12.52 25.58 6.29
CA ALA A 421 13.55 24.78 6.91
C ALA A 421 14.65 24.42 5.90
N SER A 422 15.91 24.50 6.35
CA SER A 422 17.10 24.07 5.63
C SER A 422 18.13 23.56 6.63
N ASP A 423 19.19 22.93 6.14
CA ASP A 423 20.36 22.64 6.95
C ASP A 423 21.23 23.89 7.26
N GLY A 424 22.43 23.66 7.79
CA GLY A 424 23.41 24.66 8.20
C GLY A 424 24.28 25.27 7.09
N GLU A 425 24.09 24.93 5.80
CA GLU A 425 24.99 25.41 4.74
C GLU A 425 24.97 26.94 4.60
N ALA A 426 26.15 27.57 4.51
CA ALA A 426 26.32 29.02 4.63
C ALA A 426 25.58 29.82 3.53
N CYS A 427 25.55 29.32 2.29
CA CYS A 427 24.83 29.95 1.19
C CYS A 427 23.33 30.04 1.48
N ARG A 428 22.73 28.92 1.90
CA ARG A 428 21.33 28.85 2.32
C ARG A 428 21.04 29.61 3.60
N GLY A 429 21.95 29.62 4.56
CA GLY A 429 21.86 30.47 5.75
C GLY A 429 21.64 31.93 5.36
N THR A 430 22.44 32.44 4.42
CA THR A 430 22.30 33.81 3.90
C THR A 430 20.95 34.03 3.21
N ALA A 431 20.51 33.06 2.39
CA ALA A 431 19.23 33.13 1.69
C ALA A 431 18.03 33.17 2.66
N LEU A 432 18.04 32.33 3.70
CA LEU A 432 16.99 32.28 4.72
C LEU A 432 16.93 33.57 5.53
N VAL A 433 18.08 34.15 5.89
CA VAL A 433 18.15 35.43 6.58
C VAL A 433 17.50 36.52 5.74
N GLN A 434 17.83 36.60 4.45
CA GLN A 434 17.22 37.56 3.52
C GLN A 434 15.70 37.42 3.41
N MET A 435 15.18 36.19 3.53
CA MET A 435 13.73 35.93 3.47
C MET A 435 13.01 36.25 4.80
N THR A 436 13.66 36.02 5.94
CA THR A 436 12.99 35.91 7.25
C THR A 436 13.43 36.93 8.30
N PHE A 437 14.39 37.80 8.00
CA PHE A 437 14.82 38.92 8.84
C PHE A 437 14.60 40.26 8.13
N LYS A 438 13.40 40.47 7.58
CA LYS A 438 13.08 41.67 6.78
C LYS A 438 12.59 42.84 7.64
N ASN A 439 11.73 42.57 8.62
CA ASN A 439 11.13 43.59 9.49
C ASN A 439 10.97 43.04 10.91
N GLU A 440 10.83 43.92 11.90
CA GLU A 440 10.35 43.51 13.22
C GLU A 440 8.86 43.16 13.19
N LEU A 441 8.45 42.26 14.09
CA LEU A 441 7.07 41.81 14.22
C LEU A 441 6.14 43.00 14.55
N SER A 442 5.17 43.23 13.66
CA SER A 442 4.22 44.34 13.82
C SER A 442 3.31 44.14 15.03
N GLU A 443 3.02 45.23 15.77
CA GLU A 443 2.04 45.22 16.86
C GLU A 443 0.63 44.82 16.43
N ASN A 444 0.33 44.99 15.13
CA ASN A 444 -0.95 44.59 14.53
C ASN A 444 -1.02 43.09 14.20
N SER A 445 0.10 42.35 14.29
CA SER A 445 0.08 40.90 14.07
C SER A 445 -0.59 40.19 15.24
N ASN A 446 -1.45 39.22 14.94
CA ASN A 446 -2.19 38.44 15.94
C ASN A 446 -1.27 37.64 16.89
N ILE A 447 -0.02 37.36 16.48
CA ILE A 447 0.96 36.66 17.32
C ILE A 447 1.80 37.61 18.19
N TYR A 448 1.78 38.93 17.93
CA TYR A 448 2.57 39.90 18.68
C TYR A 448 2.29 39.88 20.19
N PRO A 449 1.04 39.88 20.68
CA PRO A 449 0.75 39.84 22.12
C PRO A 449 1.26 38.57 22.82
N LEU A 450 1.48 37.48 22.05
CA LEU A 450 1.98 36.22 22.58
C LEU A 450 3.51 36.16 22.66
N LEU A 451 4.20 36.96 21.85
CA LEU A 451 5.66 36.90 21.66
C LEU A 451 6.40 38.13 22.21
N SER A 452 5.83 39.33 22.11
CA SER A 452 6.46 40.55 22.64
C SER A 452 6.76 40.52 24.15
N PRO A 453 6.01 39.79 25.02
CA PRO A 453 6.34 39.70 26.44
C PRO A 453 7.53 38.76 26.77
N LEU A 454 8.12 38.09 25.78
CA LEU A 454 9.22 37.14 25.97
C LEU A 454 10.54 37.92 25.91
N SER A 455 11.06 38.32 27.08
CA SER A 455 12.30 39.11 27.17
C SER A 455 13.45 38.46 26.41
N LEU A 456 14.26 39.28 25.73
CA LEU A 456 15.42 38.90 24.91
C LEU A 456 15.10 38.04 23.68
N LEU A 457 13.85 37.68 23.41
CA LEU A 457 13.49 36.96 22.18
C LEU A 457 13.53 37.94 21.00
N ASN A 458 14.34 37.63 20.00
CA ASN A 458 14.39 38.43 18.77
C ASN A 458 13.06 38.35 18.00
N LEU A 459 12.52 39.50 17.60
CA LEU A 459 11.21 39.63 16.94
C LEU A 459 11.29 39.84 15.41
N HIS A 460 12.45 39.68 14.79
CA HIS A 460 12.58 39.82 13.34
C HIS A 460 11.85 38.70 12.59
N ILE A 461 11.15 39.06 11.52
CA ILE A 461 10.34 38.16 10.69
C ILE A 461 10.44 38.52 9.20
N GLY A 462 10.04 37.57 8.37
CA GLY A 462 9.76 37.77 6.95
C GLY A 462 8.34 38.29 6.71
N VAL A 463 7.96 38.31 5.44
CA VAL A 463 6.57 38.63 5.03
C VAL A 463 5.61 37.54 5.56
N ASP A 464 4.39 37.91 5.96
CA ASP A 464 3.38 37.00 6.55
C ASP A 464 3.83 36.31 7.86
N ASP A 465 4.62 37.03 8.68
CA ASP A 465 5.23 36.54 9.92
C ASP A 465 6.16 35.32 9.72
N LEU A 466 6.71 35.14 8.51
CA LEU A 466 7.52 33.97 8.17
C LEU A 466 8.82 33.90 8.99
N THR A 467 9.15 32.70 9.48
CA THR A 467 10.41 32.40 10.19
C THR A 467 11.19 31.32 9.44
N CYS A 468 12.49 31.21 9.69
CA CYS A 468 13.31 30.11 9.19
C CYS A 468 13.60 29.11 10.32
N ASP A 469 13.88 27.87 9.95
CA ASP A 469 14.26 26.80 10.85
C ASP A 469 15.61 26.21 10.45
N LYS A 470 16.32 25.70 11.45
CA LYS A 470 17.56 24.96 11.29
C LYS A 470 17.35 23.57 11.84
N ASP A 471 17.70 22.57 11.04
CA ASP A 471 17.41 21.20 11.40
C ASP A 471 18.16 20.77 12.67
N TRP A 472 17.38 20.28 13.63
CA TRP A 472 17.87 19.97 14.98
C TRP A 472 18.83 18.78 15.00
N LYS A 473 18.69 17.80 14.08
CA LYS A 473 19.62 16.68 14.01
C LYS A 473 20.98 17.15 13.50
N HIS A 474 21.00 18.08 12.55
CA HIS A 474 22.24 18.71 12.10
C HIS A 474 22.93 19.49 13.23
N ILE A 475 22.20 20.30 14.01
CA ILE A 475 22.77 20.99 15.19
C ILE A 475 23.41 20.00 16.18
N PHE A 476 22.80 18.84 16.41
CA PHE A 476 23.33 17.86 17.37
C PHE A 476 24.60 17.18 16.82
N LYS A 477 24.66 16.94 15.50
CA LYS A 477 25.89 16.50 14.81
C LYS A 477 26.99 17.56 14.92
N CYS A 478 26.69 18.84 14.71
CA CYS A 478 27.66 19.94 14.85
C CYS A 478 28.25 19.99 16.27
N PHE A 479 27.44 19.83 17.31
CA PHE A 479 27.95 19.72 18.69
C PHE A 479 28.91 18.56 18.88
N ARG A 480 28.57 17.37 18.36
CA ARG A 480 29.47 16.22 18.40
C ARG A 480 30.77 16.53 17.65
N ASN A 481 30.68 16.99 16.41
CA ASN A 481 31.85 17.27 15.57
C ASN A 481 32.78 18.30 16.22
N LEU A 482 32.23 19.36 16.83
CA LEU A 482 33.02 20.37 17.55
C LEU A 482 33.81 19.77 18.74
N LEU A 483 33.23 18.78 19.44
CA LEU A 483 33.90 18.07 20.53
C LEU A 483 34.97 17.07 20.04
N LEU A 484 34.98 16.74 18.75
CA LEU A 484 36.01 15.91 18.11
C LEU A 484 37.18 16.74 17.58
N CYS A 485 36.99 18.05 17.36
CA CYS A 485 38.00 18.96 16.84
C CYS A 485 38.85 19.60 17.95
N ASP A 486 40.08 20.00 17.61
CA ASP A 486 40.98 20.71 18.53
C ASP A 486 40.47 22.11 18.91
N ARG A 487 39.62 22.74 18.05
CA ARG A 487 38.92 23.99 18.36
C ARG A 487 38.12 23.88 19.65
N GLY A 488 37.41 22.78 19.86
CA GLY A 488 36.68 22.52 21.11
C GLY A 488 35.63 23.57 21.49
N ILE A 489 35.32 23.64 22.79
CA ILE A 489 34.31 24.52 23.39
C ILE A 489 34.92 25.23 24.61
N VAL A 490 34.70 26.53 24.80
CA VAL A 490 35.16 27.26 25.99
C VAL A 490 34.00 27.60 26.93
N ILE A 491 34.07 27.17 28.19
CA ILE A 491 33.11 27.52 29.26
C ILE A 491 33.90 27.91 30.51
N ASP A 492 33.59 29.06 31.12
CA ASP A 492 34.27 29.59 32.32
C ASP A 492 35.81 29.57 32.20
N ASP A 493 36.32 30.03 31.05
CA ASP A 493 37.74 30.00 30.64
C ASP A 493 38.39 28.59 30.59
N PHE A 494 37.59 27.52 30.63
CA PHE A 494 38.06 26.16 30.46
C PHE A 494 37.83 25.67 29.04
N HIS A 495 38.89 25.20 28.39
CA HIS A 495 38.84 24.70 27.02
C HIS A 495 38.57 23.18 27.00
N ILE A 496 37.37 22.83 26.58
CA ILE A 496 36.87 21.46 26.39
C ILE A 496 37.35 20.96 25.03
N THR A 497 38.20 19.95 25.02
CA THR A 497 38.82 19.33 23.83
C THR A 497 38.54 17.82 23.82
N PRO A 498 38.90 17.06 22.77
CA PRO A 498 38.71 15.60 22.73
C PRO A 498 39.33 14.84 23.94
N ALA A 499 40.24 15.49 24.68
CA ALA A 499 40.75 14.99 25.96
C ALA A 499 39.65 14.72 27.02
N ILE A 500 38.43 15.22 26.81
CA ILE A 500 37.25 14.94 27.66
C ILE A 500 36.91 13.45 27.74
N MET A 501 37.38 12.64 26.79
CA MET A 501 37.29 11.18 26.84
C MET A 501 37.78 10.62 28.20
N LYS A 502 38.78 11.26 28.83
CA LYS A 502 39.26 10.90 30.17
C LYS A 502 38.19 11.08 31.25
N HIS A 503 37.32 12.07 31.13
CA HIS A 503 36.20 12.27 32.07
C HIS A 503 35.13 11.21 31.88
N LEU A 504 34.87 10.78 30.65
CA LEU A 504 33.87 9.74 30.34
C LEU A 504 34.33 8.33 30.77
N HIS A 505 35.62 8.03 30.67
CA HIS A 505 36.20 6.78 31.17
C HIS A 505 35.96 6.56 32.68
N THR A 506 35.85 7.62 33.47
CA THR A 506 35.64 7.51 34.93
C THR A 506 34.22 7.09 35.32
N THR A 507 33.27 7.09 34.38
CA THR A 507 31.83 7.00 34.65
C THR A 507 31.15 5.80 33.99
N THR A 508 31.93 4.74 33.70
CA THR A 508 31.50 3.40 33.22
C THR A 508 31.19 3.20 31.72
N ALA A 509 31.50 4.15 30.83
CA ALA A 509 31.42 3.90 29.40
C ALA A 509 32.47 2.85 28.95
N SER A 510 32.05 1.84 28.17
CA SER A 510 32.98 0.84 27.62
C SER A 510 33.96 1.49 26.64
N ALA A 511 35.19 0.97 26.54
CA ALA A 511 36.17 1.50 25.60
C ALA A 511 35.68 1.41 24.14
N GLU A 512 34.93 0.36 23.79
CA GLU A 512 34.31 0.19 22.47
C GLU A 512 33.30 1.30 22.16
N HIS A 513 32.45 1.65 23.13
CA HIS A 513 31.47 2.74 23.00
C HIS A 513 32.16 4.09 22.78
N LEU A 514 33.18 4.39 23.60
CA LEU A 514 33.92 5.65 23.48
C LEU A 514 34.65 5.74 22.13
N ASN A 515 35.25 4.65 21.65
CA ASN A 515 35.87 4.61 20.33
C ASN A 515 34.85 4.85 19.20
N ALA A 516 33.61 4.34 19.35
CA ALA A 516 32.56 4.56 18.37
C ALA A 516 32.08 6.03 18.36
N VAL A 517 31.72 6.59 19.53
CA VAL A 517 31.18 7.96 19.59
C VAL A 517 32.24 9.03 19.27
N PHE A 518 33.53 8.76 19.50
CA PHE A 518 34.65 9.64 19.09
C PHE A 518 35.23 9.30 17.70
N ASN A 519 34.59 8.45 16.90
CA ASN A 519 35.09 8.11 15.57
C ASN A 519 34.99 9.32 14.60
N PRO A 520 36.12 9.87 14.12
CA PRO A 520 36.12 11.02 13.23
C PRO A 520 35.75 10.66 11.78
N ASN A 521 35.74 9.37 11.41
CA ASN A 521 35.41 8.93 10.06
C ASN A 521 33.90 8.84 9.81
N ASP A 522 33.08 8.97 10.86
CA ASP A 522 31.63 8.90 10.77
C ASP A 522 31.00 10.11 11.48
N LEU A 523 31.04 11.26 10.80
CA LEU A 523 30.51 12.54 11.27
C LEU A 523 29.00 12.70 11.00
N GLN A 524 28.39 11.75 10.28
CA GLN A 524 27.00 11.85 9.81
C GLN A 524 26.02 10.98 10.63
N ASP A 525 26.51 10.05 11.45
CA ASP A 525 25.65 9.24 12.31
C ASP A 525 25.04 10.06 13.47
N VAL A 526 23.72 10.24 13.40
CA VAL A 526 22.91 10.97 14.38
C VAL A 526 22.83 10.25 15.72
N LYS A 527 22.85 8.92 15.75
CA LYS A 527 22.78 8.13 16.98
C LYS A 527 24.07 8.27 17.80
N LEU A 528 25.22 8.24 17.14
CA LEU A 528 26.52 8.49 17.80
C LEU A 528 26.57 9.91 18.39
N ALA A 529 25.97 10.89 17.72
CA ALA A 529 25.78 12.23 18.29
C ALA A 529 24.94 12.18 19.56
N PHE A 530 23.75 11.57 19.52
CA PHE A 530 22.89 11.50 20.71
C PHE A 530 23.57 10.81 21.90
N ASP A 531 24.31 9.74 21.65
CA ASP A 531 25.00 9.01 22.70
C ASP A 531 26.10 9.85 23.37
N LEU A 532 26.93 10.54 22.59
CA LEU A 532 27.96 11.42 23.15
C LEU A 532 27.36 12.56 23.97
N LEU A 533 26.34 13.24 23.44
CA LEU A 533 25.69 14.35 24.14
C LEU A 533 25.02 13.88 25.44
N ARG A 534 24.41 12.68 25.43
CA ARG A 534 23.87 12.04 26.63
C ARG A 534 24.95 11.75 27.66
N ASP A 535 26.04 11.14 27.23
CA ASP A 535 27.13 10.77 28.13
C ASP A 535 27.73 11.98 28.84
N ILE A 536 27.77 13.14 28.18
CA ILE A 536 28.21 14.41 28.77
C ILE A 536 27.21 14.92 29.80
N TRP A 537 25.90 14.95 29.50
CA TRP A 537 24.93 15.45 30.49
C TRP A 537 24.72 14.50 31.67
N SER A 538 25.04 13.22 31.51
CA SER A 538 24.90 12.21 32.55
C SER A 538 26.10 12.17 33.50
N LEU A 539 27.09 13.06 33.32
CA LEU A 539 28.28 13.10 34.17
C LEU A 539 27.92 13.49 35.62
N PRO A 540 28.22 12.62 36.60
CA PRO A 540 27.97 12.91 38.01
C PRO A 540 28.91 14.02 38.49
N THR A 541 28.46 14.72 39.54
CA THR A 541 29.29 15.63 40.29
C THR A 541 30.41 14.86 40.98
N LEU A 542 31.61 15.43 40.98
CA LEU A 542 32.72 14.81 41.67
C LEU A 542 32.42 14.78 43.18
N PRO A 543 32.72 13.66 43.86
CA PRO A 543 32.58 13.61 45.31
C PRO A 543 33.47 14.66 45.96
N GLU A 544 32.98 15.22 47.07
CA GLU A 544 33.81 16.02 47.95
C GLU A 544 35.01 15.19 48.43
N PRO A 545 36.17 15.80 48.69
CA PRO A 545 37.35 15.07 49.15
C PRO A 545 37.00 14.32 50.44
N SER A 546 37.01 12.98 50.38
CA SER A 546 36.97 12.14 51.57
C SER A 546 38.38 12.06 52.18
N SER A 547 38.50 11.59 53.42
CA SER A 547 39.81 11.37 54.06
C SER A 547 40.65 10.29 53.38
N ASP A 548 40.01 9.42 52.59
CA ASP A 548 40.59 8.15 52.14
C ASP A 548 41.00 8.17 50.65
N ASP A 549 40.44 9.09 49.84
CA ASP A 549 40.79 9.26 48.44
C ASP A 549 41.46 10.62 48.18
N PRO A 550 42.55 10.68 47.40
CA PRO A 550 43.17 11.94 47.03
C PRO A 550 42.19 12.82 46.24
N PRO A 551 42.08 14.13 46.54
CA PRO A 551 41.17 15.01 45.83
C PRO A 551 41.49 15.01 44.31
N PRO A 552 40.47 15.09 43.44
CA PRO A 552 40.69 15.24 42.01
C PRO A 552 41.60 16.45 41.76
N LYS A 553 42.51 16.34 40.78
CA LYS A 553 43.39 17.46 40.41
C LYS A 553 42.54 18.72 40.12
N PRO A 554 42.96 19.92 40.54
CA PRO A 554 42.16 21.14 40.36
C PRO A 554 41.69 21.38 38.92
N GLY A 555 42.56 21.14 37.94
CA GLY A 555 42.20 21.24 36.52
C GLY A 555 41.14 20.21 36.06
N PHE A 556 41.16 19.00 36.62
CA PHE A 556 40.13 17.99 36.34
C PHE A 556 38.79 18.35 36.99
N ARG A 557 38.81 18.96 38.18
CA ARG A 557 37.60 19.48 38.82
C ARG A 557 36.97 20.60 37.98
N ARG A 558 37.76 21.60 37.59
CA ARG A 558 37.31 22.70 36.72
C ARG A 558 36.78 22.18 35.38
N GLY A 559 37.47 21.21 34.77
CA GLY A 559 36.99 20.58 33.54
C GLY A 559 35.69 19.79 33.71
N ARG A 560 35.48 19.15 34.87
CA ARG A 560 34.20 18.51 35.19
C ARG A 560 33.08 19.55 35.32
N GLU A 561 33.31 20.63 36.04
CA GLU A 561 32.33 21.70 36.23
C GLU A 561 31.91 22.31 34.88
N ALA A 562 32.87 22.62 34.01
CA ALA A 562 32.60 23.10 32.65
C ALA A 562 31.80 22.08 31.81
N LEU A 563 32.15 20.79 31.87
CA LEU A 563 31.40 19.72 31.21
C LEU A 563 29.99 19.55 31.77
N GLN A 564 29.77 19.80 33.05
CA GLN A 564 28.44 19.75 33.64
C GLN A 564 27.56 20.89 33.14
N ILE A 565 28.10 22.11 33.03
CA ILE A 565 27.39 23.26 32.47
C ILE A 565 27.04 22.99 31.00
N LEU A 566 28.00 22.51 30.20
CA LEU A 566 27.74 22.06 28.83
C LEU A 566 26.65 20.98 28.79
N GLY A 567 26.76 20.00 29.68
CA GLY A 567 25.78 18.92 29.84
C GLY A 567 24.36 19.43 30.12
N LYS A 568 24.19 20.50 30.90
CA LYS A 568 22.88 21.11 31.14
C LYS A 568 22.28 21.73 29.87
N LEU A 569 23.09 22.47 29.11
CA LEU A 569 22.67 23.00 27.81
C LEU A 569 22.26 21.87 26.86
N LEU A 570 23.11 20.85 26.70
CA LEU A 570 22.85 19.70 25.82
C LEU A 570 21.59 18.94 26.25
N HIS A 571 21.41 18.72 27.55
CA HIS A 571 20.21 18.09 28.09
C HIS A 571 18.96 18.89 27.73
N HIS A 572 18.95 20.20 27.95
CA HIS A 572 17.79 21.03 27.63
C HIS A 572 17.46 21.10 26.14
N ILE A 573 18.46 21.07 25.26
CA ILE A 573 18.23 21.02 23.80
C ILE A 573 17.69 19.64 23.39
N VAL A 574 18.42 18.57 23.67
CA VAL A 574 18.13 17.24 23.13
C VAL A 574 16.90 16.61 23.79
N PHE A 575 16.73 16.78 25.10
CA PHE A 575 15.64 16.17 25.85
C PHE A 575 14.27 16.70 25.40
N ALA A 576 14.19 17.96 24.98
CA ALA A 576 12.96 18.56 24.45
C ALA A 576 12.45 17.81 23.21
N TYR A 577 13.35 17.35 22.33
CA TYR A 577 12.98 16.60 21.12
C TYR A 577 12.78 15.11 21.40
N LEU A 578 13.68 14.49 22.16
CA LEU A 578 13.74 13.04 22.25
C LEU A 578 12.77 12.44 23.29
N CYS A 579 12.44 13.17 24.35
CA CYS A 579 11.61 12.65 25.44
C CYS A 579 10.11 12.72 25.09
N VAL A 580 9.49 11.54 24.92
CA VAL A 580 8.08 11.44 24.50
C VAL A 580 7.07 11.68 25.64
N ASP A 581 7.55 11.70 26.89
CA ASP A 581 6.71 11.92 28.07
C ASP A 581 6.40 13.41 28.29
N LEU A 582 7.22 14.30 27.73
CA LEU A 582 7.06 15.74 27.91
C LEU A 582 5.75 16.23 27.29
N THR A 583 5.13 17.18 27.97
CA THR A 583 4.11 18.05 27.39
C THR A 583 4.75 19.10 26.49
N LEU A 584 3.99 19.67 25.55
CA LEU A 584 4.47 20.74 24.69
C LEU A 584 4.98 21.94 25.51
N SER A 585 4.32 22.27 26.63
CA SER A 585 4.78 23.30 27.56
C SER A 585 6.15 22.96 28.16
N GLU A 586 6.38 21.72 28.59
CA GLU A 586 7.68 21.30 29.14
C GLU A 586 8.77 21.27 28.06
N GLN A 587 8.44 20.87 26.83
CA GLN A 587 9.38 20.98 25.69
C GLN A 587 9.82 22.44 25.49
N LEU A 588 8.87 23.38 25.52
CA LEU A 588 9.16 24.81 25.41
C LEU A 588 9.94 25.36 26.62
N GLU A 589 9.68 24.87 27.84
CA GLU A 589 10.47 25.23 29.02
C GLU A 589 11.93 24.79 28.88
N HIS A 590 12.16 23.58 28.37
CA HIS A 590 13.50 23.07 28.11
C HIS A 590 14.21 23.88 27.02
N LEU A 591 13.55 24.13 25.89
CA LEU A 591 14.12 24.94 24.81
C LEU A 591 14.38 26.39 25.24
N SER A 592 13.51 26.97 26.06
CA SER A 592 13.77 28.28 26.64
C SER A 592 14.97 28.28 27.58
N ALA A 593 15.12 27.25 28.42
CA ALA A 593 16.30 27.12 29.28
C ALA A 593 17.59 27.00 28.45
N ALA A 594 17.55 26.24 27.36
CA ALA A 594 18.65 26.14 26.41
C ALA A 594 18.99 27.50 25.77
N ALA A 595 18.00 28.27 25.32
CA ALA A 595 18.23 29.59 24.72
C ALA A 595 18.90 30.56 25.70
N HIS A 596 18.43 30.61 26.95
CA HIS A 596 19.02 31.47 27.98
C HIS A 596 20.43 31.03 28.37
N LEU A 597 20.69 29.72 28.50
CA LEU A 597 22.04 29.20 28.77
C LEU A 597 22.99 29.50 27.61
N ALA A 598 22.59 29.21 26.37
CA ALA A 598 23.40 29.49 25.18
C ALA A 598 23.73 30.99 25.08
N PHE A 599 22.74 31.86 25.29
CA PHE A 599 22.93 33.31 25.30
C PHE A 599 23.95 33.76 26.35
N VAL A 600 23.83 33.28 27.57
CA VAL A 600 24.75 33.66 28.67
C VAL A 600 26.18 33.22 28.37
N LEU A 601 26.36 31.95 27.95
CA LEU A 601 27.68 31.40 27.65
C LEU A 601 28.33 32.11 26.45
N TYR A 602 27.54 32.41 25.41
CA TYR A 602 28.03 33.17 24.26
C TYR A 602 28.33 34.64 24.63
N LYS A 603 27.53 35.27 25.49
CA LYS A 603 27.81 36.64 25.96
C LYS A 603 29.10 36.74 26.79
N GLN A 604 29.52 35.64 27.43
CA GLN A 604 30.79 35.60 28.19
C GLN A 604 32.01 35.34 27.31
N ALA A 605 31.94 34.36 26.39
CA ALA A 605 33.11 33.88 25.65
C ALA A 605 33.05 34.09 24.13
N GLY A 606 31.96 34.65 23.60
CA GLY A 606 31.75 34.89 22.17
C GLY A 606 31.92 33.63 21.33
N SER A 607 32.58 33.77 20.18
CA SER A 607 32.93 32.67 19.27
C SER A 607 33.89 31.61 19.84
N SER A 608 34.50 31.89 21.00
CA SER A 608 35.32 30.90 21.72
C SER A 608 34.46 29.87 22.46
N PHE A 609 33.21 30.21 22.83
CA PHE A 609 32.29 29.23 23.41
C PHE A 609 31.94 28.16 22.38
N ILE A 610 31.27 28.58 21.31
CA ILE A 610 30.96 27.77 20.11
C ILE A 610 31.06 28.69 18.89
N PRO A 611 31.25 28.14 17.67
CA PRO A 611 31.20 28.94 16.45
C PRO A 611 29.93 29.78 16.37
N THR A 612 30.06 31.02 15.91
CA THR A 612 28.91 31.95 15.87
C THR A 612 27.77 31.41 15.01
N LEU A 613 28.07 30.70 13.92
CA LEU A 613 27.05 30.03 13.09
C LEU A 613 26.26 28.99 13.89
N LEU A 614 26.93 28.12 14.64
CA LEU A 614 26.25 27.12 15.48
C LEU A 614 25.39 27.80 16.55
N TYR A 615 25.86 28.89 17.16
CA TYR A 615 25.06 29.69 18.09
C TYR A 615 23.80 30.27 17.43
N ILE A 616 23.96 30.91 16.26
CA ILE A 616 22.85 31.47 15.48
C ILE A 616 21.83 30.37 15.16
N ASP A 617 22.28 29.21 14.69
CA ASP A 617 21.41 28.10 14.29
C ASP A 617 20.59 27.55 15.48
N ILE A 618 21.20 27.42 16.66
CA ILE A 618 20.50 27.02 17.90
C ILE A 618 19.40 28.05 18.24
N ILE A 619 19.72 29.33 18.22
CA ILE A 619 18.75 30.38 18.58
C ILE A 619 17.65 30.50 17.53
N ILE A 620 17.96 30.37 16.24
CA ILE A 620 16.97 30.33 15.15
C ILE A 620 16.02 29.14 15.32
N MET A 621 16.54 27.94 15.54
CA MET A 621 15.74 26.73 15.79
C MET A 621 14.75 26.94 16.95
N ILE A 622 15.24 27.44 18.10
CA ILE A 622 14.38 27.69 19.27
C ILE A 622 13.37 28.80 18.99
N LYS A 623 13.80 29.93 18.42
CA LYS A 623 12.92 31.05 18.04
C LYS A 623 11.79 30.56 17.13
N ASN A 624 12.12 29.78 16.09
CA ASN A 624 11.15 29.28 15.13
C ASN A 624 10.05 28.46 15.79
N ILE A 625 10.39 27.60 16.75
CA ILE A 625 9.41 26.81 17.52
C ILE A 625 8.42 27.72 18.24
N PHE A 626 8.90 28.74 18.96
CA PHE A 626 8.03 29.68 19.68
C PHE A 626 7.10 30.44 18.72
N PHE A 627 7.62 30.89 17.57
CA PHE A 627 6.83 31.55 16.54
C PHE A 627 5.79 30.61 15.90
N CYS A 628 6.17 29.39 15.55
CA CYS A 628 5.25 28.41 14.98
C CYS A 628 4.14 28.01 15.96
N VAL A 629 4.46 27.86 17.25
CA VAL A 629 3.44 27.62 18.29
C VAL A 629 2.53 28.84 18.45
N ALA A 630 3.05 30.07 18.42
CA ALA A 630 2.23 31.28 18.46
C ALA A 630 1.26 31.35 17.28
N LYS A 631 1.75 31.10 16.06
CA LYS A 631 0.94 31.02 14.83
C LYS A 631 -0.15 29.95 14.98
N ALA A 632 0.20 28.76 15.47
CA ALA A 632 -0.73 27.65 15.64
C ALA A 632 -1.78 27.92 16.72
N LYS A 633 -1.43 28.62 17.80
CA LYS A 633 -2.38 29.05 18.82
C LYS A 633 -3.42 30.03 18.28
N VAL A 634 -3.03 30.92 17.36
CA VAL A 634 -3.95 31.88 16.73
C VAL A 634 -4.84 31.17 15.70
N ASP A 635 -4.24 30.39 14.80
CA ASP A 635 -4.95 29.82 13.66
C ASP A 635 -5.76 28.56 14.03
N THR A 636 -5.26 27.75 14.96
CA THR A 636 -5.83 26.45 15.36
C THR A 636 -5.69 26.21 16.89
N PRO A 637 -6.35 27.03 17.75
CA PRO A 637 -6.14 27.00 19.21
C PRO A 637 -6.44 25.65 19.89
N ASN A 638 -7.34 24.85 19.30
CA ASN A 638 -7.73 23.53 19.80
C ASN A 638 -6.93 22.38 19.17
N GLY A 639 -5.92 22.70 18.36
CA GLY A 639 -5.08 21.72 17.67
C GLY A 639 -3.97 21.15 18.57
N PHE A 640 -3.18 20.28 17.96
CA PHE A 640 -1.97 19.71 18.54
C PHE A 640 -0.76 20.15 17.75
N PHE A 641 0.38 20.31 18.41
CA PHE A 641 1.62 20.75 17.76
C PHE A 641 2.79 19.86 18.19
N PHE A 642 3.59 19.45 17.22
CA PHE A 642 4.70 18.51 17.41
C PHE A 642 5.97 19.16 16.88
N ILE A 643 6.89 19.54 17.76
CA ILE A 643 8.13 20.25 17.37
C ILE A 643 9.02 19.41 16.45
N ILE A 644 8.94 18.07 16.55
CA ILE A 644 9.68 17.12 15.71
C ILE A 644 9.26 17.15 14.24
N LEU A 645 8.16 17.83 13.90
CA LEU A 645 7.71 18.00 12.51
C LEU A 645 8.31 19.24 11.83
N LEU A 646 9.00 20.07 12.59
CA LEU A 646 9.86 21.14 12.07
C LEU A 646 11.20 20.52 11.59
N GLY A 647 12.02 21.29 10.88
CA GLY A 647 13.28 20.83 10.28
C GLY A 647 13.11 20.15 8.92
N THR A 648 14.15 19.42 8.49
CA THR A 648 14.28 18.81 7.16
C THR A 648 14.25 17.29 7.16
N ASP A 649 14.17 16.63 8.33
CA ASP A 649 14.18 15.16 8.44
C ASP A 649 13.22 14.43 7.47
N ARG A 650 12.05 15.01 7.19
CA ARG A 650 11.06 14.40 6.29
C ARG A 650 11.51 14.39 4.83
N ILE A 651 12.25 15.41 4.38
CA ILE A 651 12.82 15.44 3.03
C ILE A 651 14.02 14.48 2.94
N GLU A 652 14.80 14.34 4.01
CA GLU A 652 15.90 13.35 4.08
C GLU A 652 15.37 11.91 4.06
N ILE A 653 14.29 11.61 4.80
CA ILE A 653 13.58 10.32 4.71
C ILE A 653 13.11 10.09 3.27
N HIS A 654 12.59 11.12 2.60
CA HIS A 654 12.19 11.02 1.21
C HIS A 654 13.38 10.66 0.31
N PHE A 655 14.55 11.26 0.50
CA PHE A 655 15.77 10.91 -0.23
C PHE A 655 16.18 9.45 -0.01
N GLY A 656 16.10 8.96 1.23
CA GLY A 656 16.33 7.55 1.55
C GLY A 656 15.38 6.62 0.80
N ILE A 657 14.10 6.99 0.69
CA ILE A 657 13.10 6.26 -0.10
C ILE A 657 13.47 6.30 -1.59
N LEU A 658 13.78 7.46 -2.17
CA LEU A 658 14.15 7.58 -3.59
C LEU A 658 15.32 6.66 -3.98
N ARG A 659 16.31 6.54 -3.10
CA ARG A 659 17.50 5.69 -3.29
C ARG A 659 17.23 4.20 -3.11
N THR A 660 16.19 3.81 -2.37
CA THR A 660 15.91 2.41 -2.03
C THR A 660 14.75 1.78 -2.82
N VAL A 661 13.83 2.59 -3.35
CA VAL A 661 12.65 2.11 -4.11
C VAL A 661 13.05 1.26 -5.32
N ILE A 662 14.20 1.53 -5.95
CA ILE A 662 14.77 0.71 -7.01
C ILE A 662 16.17 0.29 -6.57
N GLY A 663 16.25 -0.76 -5.72
CA GLY A 663 17.44 -1.11 -4.93
C GLY A 663 18.75 -1.40 -5.70
N ASN A 664 18.73 -1.47 -7.03
CA ASN A 664 19.94 -1.61 -7.85
C ASN A 664 20.47 -0.27 -8.39
N ASP A 665 19.71 0.81 -8.25
CA ASP A 665 19.99 2.12 -8.86
C ASP A 665 19.81 3.24 -7.83
N CYS A 666 20.86 3.44 -7.03
CA CYS A 666 20.88 4.35 -5.88
C CYS A 666 21.40 5.76 -6.19
N ASN A 667 22.02 5.94 -7.36
CA ASN A 667 22.45 7.24 -7.87
C ASN A 667 21.43 7.68 -8.90
N LEU A 668 20.91 8.90 -8.76
CA LEU A 668 19.77 9.35 -9.56
C LEU A 668 20.18 10.53 -10.42
N ASP A 669 19.77 10.52 -11.68
CA ASP A 669 19.74 11.73 -12.49
C ASP A 669 18.46 12.57 -12.21
N ILE A 670 18.39 13.80 -12.73
CA ILE A 670 17.27 14.72 -12.46
C ILE A 670 15.90 14.16 -12.93
N ILE A 671 15.85 13.43 -14.04
CA ILE A 671 14.57 12.89 -14.56
C ILE A 671 14.10 11.72 -13.70
N GLN A 672 15.03 10.85 -13.28
CA GLN A 672 14.75 9.75 -12.35
C GLN A 672 14.29 10.28 -10.98
N ILE A 673 14.91 11.35 -10.45
CA ILE A 673 14.44 12.00 -9.22
C ILE A 673 12.97 12.42 -9.38
N SER A 674 12.62 13.10 -10.48
CA SER A 674 11.25 13.53 -10.75
C SER A 674 10.25 12.39 -10.81
N ASP A 675 10.57 11.33 -11.56
CA ASP A 675 9.65 10.21 -11.76
C ASP A 675 9.51 9.34 -10.50
N ARG A 676 10.60 9.14 -9.75
CA ARG A 676 10.57 8.40 -8.48
C ARG A 676 9.87 9.21 -7.39
N ALA A 677 10.15 10.50 -7.23
CA ALA A 677 9.46 11.37 -6.27
C ALA A 677 7.96 11.35 -6.49
N GLY A 678 7.56 11.36 -7.76
CA GLY A 678 6.18 11.19 -8.13
C GLY A 678 5.55 9.86 -7.79
N GLY A 679 6.28 8.76 -8.01
CA GLY A 679 5.88 7.43 -7.57
C GLY A 679 5.75 7.30 -6.05
N VAL A 680 6.60 7.99 -5.29
CA VAL A 680 6.53 8.01 -3.82
C VAL A 680 5.32 8.80 -3.32
N VAL A 681 4.98 9.92 -3.96
CA VAL A 681 3.74 10.67 -3.66
C VAL A 681 2.51 9.82 -3.98
N ASP A 682 2.49 9.14 -5.13
CA ASP A 682 1.44 8.16 -5.49
C ASP A 682 1.24 7.11 -4.38
N ILE A 683 2.33 6.54 -3.85
CA ILE A 683 2.29 5.58 -2.75
C ILE A 683 1.68 6.23 -1.50
N ALA A 684 2.15 7.41 -1.12
CA ALA A 684 1.66 8.12 0.07
C ALA A 684 0.14 8.40 -0.04
N ASP A 685 -0.34 8.83 -1.20
CA ASP A 685 -1.76 9.14 -1.43
C ASP A 685 -2.65 7.89 -1.43
N ILE A 686 -2.17 6.77 -2.01
CA ILE A 686 -2.87 5.49 -1.98
C ILE A 686 -3.03 4.99 -0.54
N LEU A 687 -1.97 5.06 0.26
CA LEU A 687 -1.98 4.67 1.67
C LEU A 687 -2.82 5.63 2.53
N ALA A 688 -2.84 6.92 2.18
CA ALA A 688 -3.74 7.91 2.79
C ALA A 688 -5.23 7.57 2.55
N THR A 689 -5.57 7.17 1.31
CA THR A 689 -6.94 6.85 0.90
C THR A 689 -7.39 5.44 1.31
N ASN A 690 -6.46 4.51 1.51
CA ASN A 690 -6.73 3.15 1.97
C ASN A 690 -6.05 2.85 3.33
N PRO A 691 -6.55 3.46 4.43
CA PRO A 691 -6.03 3.27 5.78
C PRO A 691 -5.82 1.83 6.24
N ASP A 692 -6.62 0.90 5.71
CA ASP A 692 -6.62 -0.50 6.12
C ASP A 692 -5.45 -1.31 5.52
N TRP A 693 -4.79 -0.78 4.49
CA TRP A 693 -3.61 -1.39 3.86
C TRP A 693 -2.31 -1.07 4.57
N ASP A 694 -2.25 0.12 5.18
CA ASP A 694 -1.06 0.58 5.87
C ASP A 694 -1.10 0.19 7.34
N ARG A 695 -0.47 -0.94 7.66
CA ARG A 695 0.03 -1.16 9.02
C ARG A 695 1.40 -0.48 9.05
N GLY A 696 1.41 0.82 9.34
CA GLY A 696 2.62 1.63 9.37
C GLY A 696 3.79 0.89 10.01
N PRO A 697 5.04 1.12 9.57
CA PRO A 697 6.18 0.24 9.83
C PRO A 697 6.24 -0.16 11.30
N ARG A 698 5.92 -1.43 11.58
CA ARG A 698 6.04 -2.02 12.91
C ARG A 698 7.51 -2.28 13.15
N ARG A 699 8.29 -1.23 13.40
CA ARG A 699 9.62 -1.40 13.98
C ARG A 699 9.45 -2.20 15.28
N MET A 700 10.36 -3.13 15.56
CA MET A 700 10.40 -3.78 16.88
C MET A 700 10.25 -2.69 17.93
N ARG A 701 9.51 -2.95 19.02
CA ARG A 701 9.31 -1.99 20.11
C ARG A 701 10.64 -1.71 20.79
N VAL A 702 11.49 -0.92 20.15
CA VAL A 702 12.66 -0.32 20.73
C VAL A 702 12.10 0.76 21.66
N PRO A 703 12.47 0.77 22.94
CA PRO A 703 12.03 1.79 23.88
C PRO A 703 12.23 3.18 23.28
N THR A 704 11.35 4.14 23.52
CA THR A 704 11.66 5.56 23.25
C THR A 704 12.36 6.16 24.46
N LEU A 705 13.03 7.31 24.31
CA LEU A 705 13.54 8.02 25.47
C LEU A 705 12.34 8.50 26.31
N THR A 706 12.31 8.05 27.55
CA THR A 706 11.35 8.41 28.59
C THR A 706 12.06 9.19 29.68
N ALA A 707 11.32 9.86 30.56
CA ALA A 707 11.93 10.60 31.68
C ALA A 707 12.78 9.72 32.61
N GLN A 708 12.61 8.40 32.55
CA GLN A 708 13.31 7.39 33.36
C GLN A 708 14.38 6.62 32.58
N SER A 709 14.57 6.93 31.30
CA SER A 709 15.52 6.20 30.45
C SER A 709 16.96 6.47 30.86
N THR A 710 17.74 5.40 31.03
CA THR A 710 19.18 5.46 31.31
C THR A 710 20.03 5.53 30.04
N GLU A 711 19.49 5.09 28.91
CA GLU A 711 20.18 5.07 27.61
C GLU A 711 19.31 5.73 26.53
N VAL A 712 19.96 6.31 25.51
CA VAL A 712 19.26 6.77 24.29
C VAL A 712 18.99 5.53 23.43
N PRO A 713 17.73 5.17 23.20
CA PRO A 713 17.42 3.98 22.41
C PRO A 713 17.68 4.19 20.91
N GLN A 714 17.83 3.09 20.16
CA GLN A 714 18.04 3.13 18.70
C GLN A 714 16.87 3.74 17.90
N SER A 715 15.70 3.94 18.49
CA SER A 715 14.53 4.54 17.80
C SER A 715 14.44 6.06 17.96
N SER A 716 15.31 6.68 18.76
CA SER A 716 15.27 8.11 19.06
C SER A 716 15.52 9.00 17.84
N ASP A 717 16.13 8.47 16.78
CA ASP A 717 16.37 9.15 15.51
C ASP A 717 15.17 9.12 14.56
N HIS A 718 14.09 8.39 14.89
CA HIS A 718 12.93 8.19 14.01
C HIS A 718 11.59 8.37 14.75
N LEU A 719 11.50 9.44 15.55
CA LEU A 719 10.26 9.81 16.24
C LEU A 719 9.20 10.29 15.24
N SER A 720 7.95 10.00 15.58
CA SER A 720 6.75 10.45 14.84
C SER A 720 5.67 10.88 15.83
N PRO A 721 4.65 11.65 15.40
CA PRO A 721 3.56 12.08 16.28
C PRO A 721 2.89 10.92 17.04
N SER A 722 2.88 9.73 16.47
CA SER A 722 2.28 8.53 17.07
C SER A 722 2.92 8.04 18.37
N TYR A 723 4.15 8.48 18.68
CA TYR A 723 4.83 8.13 19.93
C TYR A 723 4.42 9.01 21.11
N TYR A 724 3.83 10.18 20.86
CA TYR A 724 3.42 11.11 21.91
C TYR A 724 1.97 10.84 22.32
N LYS A 725 1.68 11.07 23.61
CA LYS A 725 0.29 11.14 24.07
C LYS A 725 -0.34 12.41 23.51
N LYS A 726 -1.47 12.29 22.81
CA LYS A 726 -2.12 13.42 22.14
C LYS A 726 -2.44 14.56 23.10
N GLU A 727 -2.96 14.24 24.30
CA GLU A 727 -3.26 15.25 25.32
C GLU A 727 -2.05 16.10 25.73
N ASN A 728 -0.83 15.54 25.68
CA ASN A 728 0.40 16.26 26.06
C ASN A 728 0.81 17.31 25.02
N MET A 729 0.37 17.17 23.77
CA MET A 729 0.75 18.02 22.64
C MET A 729 -0.28 19.12 22.34
N SER A 730 -1.22 19.35 23.26
CA SER A 730 -2.34 20.30 23.12
C SER A 730 -1.89 21.76 23.13
N LEU A 731 -2.29 22.54 22.13
CA LEU A 731 -1.98 23.98 22.03
C LEU A 731 -2.75 24.82 23.06
N LYS A 732 -3.92 24.38 23.52
CA LYS A 732 -4.76 25.14 24.45
C LYS A 732 -4.07 25.34 25.80
N ASP A 733 -3.26 24.35 26.20
CA ASP A 733 -2.66 24.26 27.53
C ASP A 733 -1.29 24.97 27.62
N VAL A 734 -0.82 25.53 26.50
CA VAL A 734 0.47 26.22 26.40
C VAL A 734 0.34 27.71 26.68
N THR A 735 1.13 28.25 27.59
CA THR A 735 1.32 29.71 27.75
C THR A 735 2.77 30.05 27.46
N LEU A 736 3.04 30.67 26.30
CA LEU A 736 4.42 30.94 25.84
C LEU A 736 5.23 31.74 26.85
N GLN A 737 4.66 32.81 27.41
CA GLN A 737 5.33 33.63 28.42
C GLN A 737 5.68 32.83 29.69
N THR A 738 4.81 31.93 30.14
CA THR A 738 5.09 31.07 31.30
C THR A 738 6.21 30.09 30.99
N CYS A 739 6.17 29.44 29.82
CA CYS A 739 7.21 28.50 29.40
C CYS A 739 8.57 29.20 29.30
N TRP A 740 8.59 30.41 28.73
CA TRP A 740 9.80 31.24 28.61
C TRP A 740 10.39 31.62 29.97
N ARG A 741 9.55 32.11 30.89
CA ARG A 741 10.00 32.48 32.25
C ARG A 741 10.46 31.29 33.08
N ARG A 742 9.77 30.14 32.98
CA ARG A 742 10.18 28.91 33.67
C ARG A 742 11.47 28.35 33.09
N GLY A 743 11.65 28.41 31.77
CA GLY A 743 12.92 28.06 31.12
C GLY A 743 14.07 28.93 31.61
N ARG A 744 13.88 30.26 31.65
CA ARG A 744 14.84 31.17 32.27
C ARG A 744 15.20 30.79 33.71
N GLY A 745 14.19 30.51 34.55
CA GLY A 745 14.44 30.09 35.93
C GLY A 745 15.20 28.77 36.06
N ARG A 746 15.03 27.84 35.10
CA ARG A 746 15.84 26.61 35.02
C ARG A 746 17.28 26.91 34.63
N ALA A 747 17.51 27.78 33.64
CA ALA A 747 18.84 28.22 33.25
C ALA A 747 19.59 28.90 34.41
N GLU A 748 18.92 29.77 35.15
CA GLU A 748 19.46 30.44 36.35
C GLU A 748 19.79 29.45 37.47
N ALA A 749 19.03 28.37 37.61
CA ALA A 749 19.30 27.31 38.59
C ALA A 749 20.46 26.39 38.15
N ASP A 750 20.56 26.11 36.84
CA ASP A 750 21.62 25.26 36.27
C ASP A 750 22.97 25.99 36.19
N TYR A 751 22.97 27.31 35.99
CA TYR A 751 24.17 28.15 35.96
C TYR A 751 23.94 29.46 36.73
N PRO A 752 24.28 29.54 38.03
CA PRO A 752 23.96 30.70 38.87
C PRO A 752 24.49 32.05 38.37
N ALA A 753 25.60 32.07 37.62
CA ALA A 753 26.14 33.31 37.03
C ALA A 753 25.22 33.89 35.92
N ALA A 754 24.30 33.09 35.37
CA ALA A 754 23.28 33.56 34.43
C ALA A 754 22.38 34.66 35.03
N VAL A 755 22.12 34.64 36.34
CA VAL A 755 21.19 35.59 36.99
C VAL A 755 21.64 37.04 36.77
N GLU A 756 22.92 37.35 37.02
CA GLU A 756 23.43 38.70 36.87
C GLU A 756 23.54 39.11 35.39
N ILE A 757 23.93 38.16 34.52
CA ILE A 757 24.14 38.43 33.09
C ILE A 757 22.82 38.70 32.38
N LEU A 758 21.80 37.89 32.65
CA LEU A 758 20.46 38.07 32.09
C LEU A 758 19.80 39.34 32.62
N LYS A 759 19.97 39.65 33.91
CA LYS A 759 19.45 40.90 34.47
C LYS A 759 20.06 42.13 33.80
N LYS A 760 21.38 42.15 33.59
CA LYS A 760 22.05 43.23 32.86
C LYS A 760 21.56 43.33 31.41
N ALA A 761 21.40 42.19 30.74
CA ALA A 761 20.90 42.16 29.36
C ALA A 761 19.48 42.75 29.24
N ASP A 762 18.59 42.52 30.21
CA ASP A 762 17.26 43.14 30.23
C ASP A 762 17.30 44.67 30.43
N GLU A 763 18.34 45.19 31.09
CA GLU A 763 18.53 46.62 31.37
C GLU A 763 19.10 47.39 30.16
N ASP A 764 19.87 46.74 29.29
CA ASP A 764 20.61 47.35 28.18
C ASP A 764 19.72 47.76 26.97
N GLY A 765 18.47 47.29 26.87
CA GLY A 765 17.44 47.75 25.94
C GLY A 765 17.63 47.41 24.44
N ASP A 766 18.85 47.47 23.92
CA ASP A 766 19.20 47.21 22.51
C ASP A 766 19.72 45.77 22.29
N ILE A 767 19.50 44.85 23.25
CA ILE A 767 20.08 43.50 23.24
C ILE A 767 18.99 42.45 23.13
N ASP A 768 19.21 41.46 22.26
CA ASP A 768 18.41 40.24 22.19
C ASP A 768 19.30 39.00 21.96
N MET A 769 18.71 37.82 21.90
CA MET A 769 19.45 36.56 21.76
C MET A 769 20.18 36.40 20.41
N LEU A 770 19.78 37.12 19.35
CA LEU A 770 20.51 37.17 18.07
C LEU A 770 21.38 38.42 17.94
N ALA A 771 21.26 39.38 18.86
CA ALA A 771 22.09 40.57 18.98
C ALA A 771 22.67 40.72 20.40
N PRO A 772 23.49 39.77 20.89
CA PRO A 772 23.93 39.74 22.30
C PRO A 772 24.77 40.94 22.74
N ASN A 773 25.37 41.65 21.78
CA ASN A 773 26.15 42.87 21.94
C ASN A 773 25.51 44.09 21.25
N GLY A 774 24.24 44.01 20.85
CA GLY A 774 23.51 45.07 20.15
C GLY A 774 23.66 45.08 18.63
N GLU A 775 24.54 44.24 18.06
CA GLU A 775 24.63 44.01 16.61
C GLU A 775 24.06 42.64 16.26
N LEU A 776 23.19 42.60 15.25
CA LEU A 776 22.50 41.38 14.81
C LEU A 776 23.48 40.41 14.13
N LEU A 777 23.74 39.27 14.76
CA LEU A 777 24.76 38.31 14.34
C LEU A 777 24.49 37.69 12.97
N VAL A 778 23.23 37.60 12.53
CA VAL A 778 22.87 37.02 11.22
C VAL A 778 23.29 37.91 10.03
N VAL A 779 23.66 39.18 10.28
CA VAL A 779 24.14 40.12 9.25
C VAL A 779 25.59 40.53 9.47
N ALA A 780 26.13 40.25 10.65
CA ALA A 780 27.50 40.61 11.00
C ALA A 780 28.50 39.74 10.21
N PRO A 781 29.59 40.33 9.68
CA PRO A 781 30.63 39.54 9.05
C PRO A 781 31.33 38.66 10.08
N LEU A 782 31.47 37.38 9.78
CA LEU A 782 32.20 36.43 10.63
C LEU A 782 33.71 36.67 10.52
N SER A 783 34.41 36.55 11.65
CA SER A 783 35.87 36.60 11.64
C SER A 783 36.46 35.35 11.00
N VAL A 784 37.68 35.45 10.44
CA VAL A 784 38.36 34.32 9.76
C VAL A 784 38.60 33.14 10.72
N ASP A 785 38.76 33.39 12.02
CA ASP A 785 38.96 32.36 13.04
C ASP A 785 37.62 31.78 13.57
N ASP A 786 36.49 32.28 13.07
CA ASP A 786 35.12 31.88 13.46
C ASP A 786 34.40 31.10 12.36
N VAL A 787 35.18 30.29 11.63
CA VAL A 787 34.65 29.33 10.66
C VAL A 787 34.14 28.10 11.38
N ASP A 788 32.91 27.69 11.07
CA ASP A 788 32.32 26.46 11.58
C ASP A 788 32.86 25.23 10.84
N GLU A 789 34.10 24.85 11.17
CA GLU A 789 34.74 23.64 10.65
C GLU A 789 33.92 22.38 10.95
N SER A 790 33.02 22.40 11.94
CA SER A 790 32.17 21.27 12.32
C SER A 790 31.09 20.94 11.28
N SER A 791 30.74 21.94 10.45
CA SER A 791 29.82 21.85 9.33
C SER A 791 30.53 21.60 7.99
N GLU A 792 31.82 21.96 7.86
CA GLU A 792 32.61 21.86 6.62
C GLU A 792 33.61 20.67 6.56
N ALA A 793 33.76 19.90 7.63
CA ALA A 793 34.78 18.84 7.79
C ALA A 793 34.84 17.74 6.70
N ILE A 794 33.90 17.68 5.76
CA ILE A 794 33.89 16.72 4.66
C ILE A 794 34.80 17.16 3.49
N LEU A 795 35.07 18.46 3.33
CA LEU A 795 35.77 19.02 2.16
C LEU A 795 37.30 19.01 2.26
N LEU A 796 37.88 18.98 3.47
CA LEU A 796 39.32 19.20 3.69
C LEU A 796 40.22 17.97 3.45
N GLN A 797 39.71 16.86 2.89
CA GLN A 797 40.52 15.68 2.52
C GLN A 797 40.80 15.56 1.01
N THR A 798 40.70 16.64 0.24
CA THR A 798 41.07 16.62 -1.19
C THR A 798 42.56 16.95 -1.37
N GLY A 799 43.36 15.92 -1.70
CA GLY A 799 44.63 16.11 -2.39
C GLY A 799 44.40 16.63 -3.82
N PRO A 800 45.44 17.16 -4.51
CA PRO A 800 45.27 17.83 -5.79
C PRO A 800 44.74 16.87 -6.86
N SER A 801 43.79 17.38 -7.66
CA SER A 801 43.12 16.73 -8.78
C SER A 801 44.09 15.99 -9.72
N VAL A 802 43.76 14.76 -10.10
CA VAL A 802 44.37 14.04 -11.23
C VAL A 802 43.29 13.68 -12.24
N GLU A 803 43.63 13.82 -13.52
CA GLU A 803 42.80 13.63 -14.72
C GLU A 803 42.04 12.27 -14.78
N PRO A 804 40.92 12.19 -15.52
CA PRO A 804 40.01 11.05 -15.47
C PRO A 804 40.54 9.83 -16.25
N ALA A 805 40.39 8.64 -15.67
CA ALA A 805 40.60 7.37 -16.35
C ALA A 805 39.25 6.75 -16.76
N ALA A 806 39.01 6.68 -18.08
CA ALA A 806 37.81 6.09 -18.67
C ALA A 806 37.73 4.57 -18.46
N GLN A 807 36.78 4.11 -17.63
CA GLN A 807 36.28 2.73 -17.56
C GLN A 807 34.86 2.70 -16.93
N ALA A 808 33.82 2.37 -17.71
CA ALA A 808 32.62 1.59 -17.32
C ALA A 808 31.53 1.68 -18.41
N GLU A 809 31.70 1.00 -19.55
CA GLU A 809 30.81 1.17 -20.71
C GLU A 809 29.79 0.00 -20.88
N GLU A 810 30.16 -1.26 -20.61
CA GLU A 810 29.36 -2.39 -21.13
C GLU A 810 28.09 -2.79 -20.33
N GLU A 811 28.07 -2.66 -18.99
CA GLU A 811 26.92 -3.15 -18.19
C GLU A 811 25.78 -2.12 -18.09
N GLN A 812 26.07 -0.85 -18.37
CA GLN A 812 25.14 0.28 -18.31
C GLN A 812 24.58 0.64 -19.69
N ASP A 813 25.37 0.52 -20.77
CA ASP A 813 24.86 0.67 -22.14
C ASP A 813 23.79 -0.37 -22.45
N ALA A 814 23.96 -1.63 -22.01
CA ALA A 814 22.95 -2.67 -22.14
C ALA A 814 21.63 -2.36 -21.38
N ARG A 815 21.68 -1.61 -20.27
CA ARG A 815 20.50 -1.21 -19.49
C ARG A 815 19.81 0.03 -20.06
N MET A 816 20.61 0.98 -20.54
CA MET A 816 20.12 2.19 -21.22
C MET A 816 19.45 1.85 -22.55
N ASP A 817 19.99 0.89 -23.30
CA ASP A 817 19.33 0.36 -24.48
C ASP A 817 17.98 -0.27 -24.11
N ILE A 818 17.86 -0.97 -22.98
CA ILE A 818 16.59 -1.53 -22.51
C ILE A 818 15.59 -0.44 -22.09
N GLU A 819 16.00 0.61 -21.37
CA GLU A 819 15.11 1.71 -20.96
C GLU A 819 14.65 2.56 -22.15
N ASN A 820 15.58 2.88 -23.07
CA ASN A 820 15.27 3.58 -24.32
C ASN A 820 14.41 2.71 -25.24
N GLU A 821 14.66 1.39 -25.34
CA GLU A 821 13.82 0.44 -26.08
C GLU A 821 12.42 0.31 -25.46
N LEU A 822 12.29 0.38 -24.13
CA LEU A 822 11.01 0.38 -23.42
C LEU A 822 10.20 1.65 -23.70
N GLU A 823 10.85 2.82 -23.75
CA GLU A 823 10.22 4.07 -24.18
C GLU A 823 9.86 4.05 -25.67
N GLU A 824 10.72 3.50 -26.54
CA GLU A 824 10.46 3.36 -27.98
C GLU A 824 9.35 2.33 -28.27
N LEU A 825 9.24 1.24 -27.51
CA LEU A 825 8.13 0.28 -27.57
C LEU A 825 6.81 0.92 -27.13
N ALA A 826 6.84 1.80 -26.13
CA ALA A 826 5.66 2.55 -25.69
C ALA A 826 5.16 3.55 -26.75
N VAL A 827 6.07 4.13 -27.53
CA VAL A 827 5.74 5.05 -28.64
C VAL A 827 5.35 4.28 -29.91
N GLY A 828 6.01 3.15 -30.19
CA GLY A 828 5.80 2.33 -31.39
C GLY A 828 4.48 1.54 -31.40
N MET A 829 3.85 1.33 -30.23
CA MET A 829 2.56 0.65 -30.11
C MET A 829 1.34 1.58 -30.29
N GLY A 830 1.46 2.65 -31.08
CA GLY A 830 0.33 3.50 -31.48
C GLY A 830 -0.85 2.68 -32.02
N MET A 831 -1.84 2.41 -31.17
CA MET A 831 -3.16 1.90 -31.53
C MET A 831 -4.19 3.01 -31.29
N ASP A 832 -4.07 4.08 -32.08
CA ASP A 832 -5.19 4.98 -32.37
C ASP A 832 -6.04 4.33 -33.48
N ASP A 833 -6.96 3.46 -33.07
CA ASP A 833 -8.10 3.07 -33.91
C ASP A 833 -9.35 3.01 -33.02
N SER A 834 -9.87 4.19 -32.69
CA SER A 834 -11.30 4.39 -32.39
C SER A 834 -11.71 5.80 -32.81
N PRO A 835 -12.73 5.96 -33.66
CA PRO A 835 -13.08 7.25 -34.21
C PRO A 835 -13.92 8.08 -33.21
N ALA A 836 -13.61 9.38 -33.17
CA ALA A 836 -14.44 10.48 -32.72
C ALA A 836 -14.74 10.62 -31.20
N SER A 837 -13.98 11.49 -30.53
CA SER A 837 -14.61 12.68 -29.93
C SER A 837 -13.60 13.84 -29.91
N ALA A 838 -14.01 14.97 -30.50
CA ALA A 838 -13.19 16.16 -30.64
C ALA A 838 -13.23 16.97 -29.34
N THR A 839 -12.07 17.14 -28.69
CA THR A 839 -11.77 18.31 -27.86
C THR A 839 -10.35 18.76 -28.18
N PRO A 840 -10.12 20.03 -28.57
CA PRO A 840 -8.80 20.51 -28.95
C PRO A 840 -8.10 21.12 -27.73
N THR A 841 -6.97 20.55 -27.29
CA THR A 841 -5.80 21.26 -26.69
C THR A 841 -4.79 20.26 -26.09
N SER A 842 -3.81 19.85 -26.90
CA SER A 842 -2.44 19.65 -26.40
C SER A 842 -1.50 19.78 -27.58
N ASN A 843 -0.57 20.73 -27.55
CA ASN A 843 0.57 20.74 -28.46
C ASN A 843 1.34 19.43 -28.22
N LYS A 844 1.21 18.46 -29.12
CA LYS A 844 1.98 17.21 -29.03
C LYS A 844 3.44 17.57 -29.26
N VAL A 845 4.28 17.38 -28.24
CA VAL A 845 5.74 17.53 -28.35
C VAL A 845 6.26 16.51 -29.37
N GLU A 846 7.11 16.94 -30.29
CA GLU A 846 7.72 16.05 -31.27
C GLU A 846 8.83 15.21 -30.63
N HIS A 847 8.70 13.88 -30.70
CA HIS A 847 9.61 12.91 -30.05
C HIS A 847 10.83 12.54 -30.91
N THR A 848 10.79 12.85 -32.20
CA THR A 848 11.82 12.46 -33.17
C THR A 848 12.37 13.67 -33.91
N LEU A 849 13.62 13.60 -34.32
CA LEU A 849 14.26 14.57 -35.21
C LEU A 849 14.93 13.86 -36.37
N MET A 850 15.02 14.57 -37.50
CA MET A 850 15.76 14.11 -38.67
C MET A 850 17.24 14.46 -38.51
N VAL A 851 18.07 13.48 -38.19
CA VAL A 851 19.53 13.61 -38.06
C VAL A 851 20.18 12.88 -39.23
N ASN A 852 20.96 13.59 -40.05
CA ASN A 852 21.63 13.03 -41.23
C ASN A 852 20.70 12.22 -42.18
N GLY A 853 19.45 12.66 -42.33
CA GLY A 853 18.45 12.00 -43.19
C GLY A 853 17.78 10.76 -42.58
N LYS A 854 18.05 10.42 -41.31
CA LYS A 854 17.36 9.37 -40.56
C LYS A 854 16.53 9.97 -39.43
N SER A 855 15.30 9.49 -39.26
CA SER A 855 14.47 9.85 -38.10
C SER A 855 15.00 9.12 -36.86
N MET A 856 15.35 9.87 -35.82
CA MET A 856 15.90 9.36 -34.57
C MET A 856 15.15 9.97 -33.38
N SER A 857 14.99 9.20 -32.30
CA SER A 857 14.41 9.69 -31.05
C SER A 857 15.35 10.71 -30.40
N LYS A 858 14.77 11.76 -29.81
CA LYS A 858 15.54 12.81 -29.11
C LYS A 858 16.41 12.25 -27.98
N SER A 859 15.91 11.28 -27.21
CA SER A 859 16.67 10.57 -26.18
C SER A 859 17.91 9.86 -26.75
N LYS A 860 17.78 9.19 -27.90
CA LYS A 860 18.88 8.50 -28.56
C LYS A 860 19.96 9.46 -29.08
N ILE A 861 19.57 10.62 -29.60
CA ILE A 861 20.53 11.65 -30.06
C ILE A 861 21.42 12.10 -28.90
N ILE A 862 20.82 12.41 -27.74
CA ILE A 862 21.58 12.81 -26.55
C ILE A 862 22.48 11.67 -26.06
N SER A 863 21.96 10.44 -26.00
CA SER A 863 22.74 9.28 -25.56
C SER A 863 23.97 9.03 -26.43
N MET A 864 23.86 9.23 -27.75
CA MET A 864 25.00 9.07 -28.67
C MET A 864 26.07 10.15 -28.47
N LEU A 865 25.66 11.38 -28.15
CA LEU A 865 26.59 12.50 -27.95
C LEU A 865 27.22 12.49 -26.54
N SER A 866 26.51 11.94 -25.54
CA SER A 866 27.02 11.82 -24.16
C SER A 866 27.92 10.61 -23.91
N GLN A 867 28.06 9.69 -24.87
CA GLN A 867 28.71 8.40 -24.70
C GLN A 867 30.18 8.50 -24.23
N TYR A 868 30.88 9.59 -24.56
CA TYR A 868 32.30 9.79 -24.24
C TYR A 868 32.56 10.68 -23.01
N GLN A 869 31.51 11.06 -22.25
CA GLN A 869 31.59 12.08 -21.18
C GLN A 869 31.09 11.57 -19.81
N ARG A 870 30.95 10.25 -19.61
CA ARG A 870 30.37 9.68 -18.38
C ARG A 870 31.43 9.38 -17.32
N THR A 871 31.29 10.00 -16.15
CA THR A 871 31.98 9.59 -14.90
C THR A 871 30.94 9.11 -13.88
N VAL A 872 31.08 7.86 -13.42
CA VAL A 872 30.15 7.23 -12.48
C VAL A 872 30.64 7.46 -11.04
N VAL A 873 29.83 8.15 -10.24
CA VAL A 873 30.12 8.42 -8.83
C VAL A 873 29.90 7.16 -7.99
N SER A 874 30.62 7.02 -6.87
CA SER A 874 30.51 5.89 -5.92
C SER A 874 29.07 5.56 -5.51
N GLY A 875 28.82 4.34 -5.02
CA GLY A 875 27.54 3.99 -4.38
C GLY A 875 27.52 4.28 -2.87
N ASP A 876 28.69 4.51 -2.29
CA ASP A 876 28.87 4.83 -0.87
C ASP A 876 28.51 6.29 -0.58
N HIS A 877 27.75 6.55 0.48
CA HIS A 877 27.27 7.88 0.80
C HIS A 877 28.39 8.91 1.01
N LEU A 878 29.39 8.60 1.85
CA LEU A 878 30.46 9.54 2.19
C LEU A 878 31.35 9.83 0.98
N LYS A 879 31.68 8.77 0.21
CA LYS A 879 32.45 8.92 -1.03
C LYS A 879 31.70 9.71 -2.10
N ARG A 880 30.38 9.57 -2.20
CA ARG A 880 29.56 10.34 -3.15
C ARG A 880 29.54 11.83 -2.86
N VAL A 881 29.33 12.20 -1.60
CA VAL A 881 29.32 13.62 -1.20
C VAL A 881 30.67 14.29 -1.51
N GLN A 882 31.75 13.50 -1.52
CA GLN A 882 33.09 13.92 -1.89
C GLN A 882 33.40 13.82 -3.41
N ASP A 883 32.40 13.53 -4.25
CA ASP A 883 32.54 13.34 -5.71
C ASP A 883 33.57 12.26 -6.09
N VAL A 884 33.75 11.26 -5.24
CA VAL A 884 34.68 10.15 -5.50
C VAL A 884 34.04 9.16 -6.48
N GLU A 885 34.76 8.86 -7.56
CA GLU A 885 34.37 7.88 -8.55
C GLU A 885 34.17 6.48 -7.95
N ARG A 886 33.25 5.71 -8.53
CA ARG A 886 32.92 4.35 -8.10
C ARG A 886 34.10 3.39 -8.19
N PHE A 887 35.01 3.64 -9.12
CA PHE A 887 36.19 2.82 -9.39
C PHE A 887 37.44 3.69 -9.39
N ASN A 888 37.86 4.16 -8.21
CA ASN A 888 39.09 4.93 -8.09
C ASN A 888 40.30 3.99 -8.12
N ALA A 889 41.07 3.99 -9.22
CA ALA A 889 42.29 3.18 -9.37
C ALA A 889 43.47 3.68 -8.49
N SER A 890 43.30 4.83 -7.83
CA SER A 890 44.28 5.46 -6.96
C SER A 890 43.84 5.42 -5.48
N GLN A 891 43.74 4.23 -4.91
CA GLN A 891 44.01 4.08 -3.48
C GLN A 891 45.43 3.53 -3.31
N PRO A 892 46.34 4.18 -2.55
CA PRO A 892 47.46 3.46 -2.00
C PRO A 892 46.88 2.39 -1.09
N ASP A 893 47.34 1.15 -1.24
CA ASP A 893 47.00 0.04 -0.36
C ASP A 893 47.00 0.51 1.10
N ILE A 894 45.81 0.68 1.67
CA ILE A 894 45.67 0.67 3.11
C ILE A 894 46.06 -0.74 3.49
N ALA A 895 47.25 -0.88 4.07
CA ALA A 895 47.73 -2.08 4.71
C ALA A 895 46.75 -2.48 5.82
N ALA A 896 45.64 -3.10 5.43
CA ALA A 896 44.90 -3.98 6.31
C ALA A 896 45.88 -5.10 6.63
N SER A 897 46.22 -5.21 7.91
CA SER A 897 46.93 -6.34 8.48
C SER A 897 46.09 -7.60 8.28
N TYR A 898 46.15 -8.18 7.09
CA TYR A 898 45.59 -9.48 6.81
C TYR A 898 46.56 -10.52 7.36
N SER A 899 46.08 -11.21 8.39
CA SER A 899 46.59 -12.49 8.89
C SER A 899 47.10 -13.37 7.75
N MET A 900 48.36 -13.78 7.85
CA MET A 900 49.13 -14.47 6.82
C MET A 900 48.75 -15.95 6.65
N ASP A 901 47.46 -16.28 6.65
CA ASP A 901 46.96 -17.65 6.48
C ASP A 901 45.51 -17.63 5.95
N SER A 902 45.34 -17.42 4.64
CA SER A 902 44.40 -18.19 3.80
C SER A 902 44.25 -17.62 2.38
N ASN A 903 44.42 -18.51 1.40
CA ASN A 903 44.02 -18.41 -0.02
C ASN A 903 44.94 -17.63 -0.96
N LEU A 904 46.15 -18.15 -1.16
CA LEU A 904 46.89 -17.96 -2.40
C LEU A 904 46.20 -18.76 -3.52
N LEU A 905 45.82 -18.08 -4.60
CA LEU A 905 45.48 -18.70 -5.88
C LEU A 905 46.65 -19.58 -6.33
N LEU A 906 46.46 -20.90 -6.28
CA LEU A 906 47.41 -21.86 -6.81
C LEU A 906 47.34 -21.79 -8.34
N ILE A 907 48.51 -21.65 -8.94
CA ILE A 907 48.76 -21.83 -10.38
C ILE A 907 48.22 -23.22 -10.73
N HIS A 908 46.96 -23.36 -11.18
CA HIS A 908 46.39 -24.48 -11.97
C HIS A 908 44.84 -24.52 -12.11
N ASP A 909 44.03 -23.50 -11.75
CA ASP A 909 42.64 -23.31 -12.31
C ASP A 909 41.93 -22.01 -11.81
N PRO A 910 40.99 -21.37 -12.54
CA PRO A 910 40.58 -21.49 -13.95
C PRO A 910 41.09 -20.31 -14.82
N ILE A 911 40.88 -20.46 -16.14
CA ILE A 911 41.50 -19.74 -17.26
C ILE A 911 41.43 -18.21 -17.11
N ALA A 912 42.59 -17.59 -16.85
CA ALA A 912 42.76 -16.16 -17.01
C ALA A 912 43.18 -15.86 -18.47
N THR A 913 42.38 -15.10 -19.21
CA THR A 913 42.69 -14.68 -20.58
C THR A 913 43.13 -13.23 -20.60
N LEU A 914 44.26 -12.96 -21.24
CA LEU A 914 44.69 -11.59 -21.53
C LEU A 914 44.01 -11.10 -22.81
N LEU A 915 43.09 -10.15 -22.68
CA LEU A 915 42.39 -9.50 -23.78
C LEU A 915 43.07 -8.17 -24.10
N TRP A 916 43.32 -7.88 -25.38
CA TRP A 916 43.79 -6.57 -25.81
C TRP A 916 42.66 -5.84 -26.55
N CYS A 917 42.08 -4.83 -25.89
CA CYS A 917 41.00 -4.01 -26.43
C CYS A 917 41.27 -2.53 -26.11
N ASP A 918 40.96 -1.63 -27.05
CA ASP A 918 41.20 -0.18 -26.95
C ASP A 918 42.62 0.21 -26.51
N LYS A 919 43.62 -0.46 -27.11
CA LYS A 919 45.06 -0.27 -26.84
C LYS A 919 45.46 -0.56 -25.39
N ARG A 920 44.69 -1.36 -24.66
CA ARG A 920 44.99 -1.79 -23.29
C ARG A 920 44.85 -3.30 -23.14
N LEU A 921 45.65 -3.86 -22.23
CA LEU A 921 45.69 -5.29 -21.90
C LEU A 921 44.84 -5.54 -20.64
N TRP A 922 43.92 -6.48 -20.72
CA TRP A 922 42.92 -6.79 -19.70
C TRP A 922 43.10 -8.25 -19.27
N LEU A 923 43.04 -8.55 -17.98
CA LEU A 923 43.07 -9.93 -17.48
C LEU A 923 41.65 -10.35 -17.09
N ALA A 924 40.98 -11.12 -17.95
CA ALA A 924 39.67 -11.68 -17.68
C ALA A 924 39.81 -13.01 -16.94
N ILE A 925 39.16 -13.14 -15.78
CA ILE A 925 39.16 -14.36 -14.97
C ILE A 925 37.72 -14.88 -14.97
N GLU A 926 37.50 -16.03 -15.62
CA GLU A 926 36.20 -16.71 -15.62
C GLU A 926 35.97 -17.35 -14.25
N ARG A 927 34.80 -17.12 -13.64
CA ARG A 927 34.46 -17.59 -12.29
C ARG A 927 33.48 -18.75 -12.31
#